data_AF-A0A498HLY7-F1
#
_entry.id   AF-A0A498HLY7-F1
#
_cell.length_a   1.000
_cell.length_b   1.000
_cell.length_c   1.000
_cell.angle_alpha   90.00
_cell.angle_beta   90.00
_cell.angle_gamma   90.00
#
_symmetry.space_group_name_H-M   'P 1'
#
loop_
_entity.id
_entity.type
_entity.pdbx_description
1 polymer ?
#
loop_
_entity_poly.entity_id
_entity_poly.type
_entity_poly.pdbx_seq_one_letter_code
_entity_poly.pdbx_strand_id
1 'polypeptide(L)'
;MSKRRLPVFQKFSKLLKIFIFVAKVRKLSFENSFIRMLQYSKKMKLLKNYNSGFVREYQFSPSNTPLIHYHRRRQLMKNESLRDVYSMFFLCKCWGNSLRVEGEDGDFTLEALPTAGDDNAVALYEPLDWGDHEEEASIDLRAQMFIERNENAEAGIDWEPVVLQKKPNKANALRDPKAVNHAMRFGAPVQTIKKLDGGSNKKAMIVVSVKKLKEVGLRNPRMAAGKEFMVYNSLTRQKEIFRPIEPGKVRMYVCGITAYDLSHLGHGRAAVNFDVLFRYLKHLGYEVTYVRNFTDVDDKIIIRANKNGEDPFSLSSRFCKEYLKDMGDLQCLLPTHQPYVSDHIEHIKDLITQIINKEYAYQVGGDVFFAVDKFPNYGQLSGQKLEHNRAGERVAVDSRKRNPADFALWKSAKPGEPSWESPWGLGRPGWHIECSAMSAHYLTFKFDIHGGGIDLIFPHHENEIAQSCAACQESSVSYWMHNGHVTNNNEKMSKSLNNFFTIREITEKYHPLALRHFLISAHYRSPLNYTISQLESSSDAIYYIFQTLQDCEDALAPFRDEGLKEGADQNGRTVKITPTAQECISKLKNEFESKMCDDLNTAQILTGAFQDALKFINSSLNGLKKKQQKQKQLSMVQSLTNVKKAVTDDVLDVLGLKSPHTYSEVLQQLKVKALERAGMVENDVLKKIEERKQARESKDFAMSDQIRADLTRKGIALMDVGKETIWRPCVREEPIEEEQKELPTEEEHKVLPVEQREEQKQLPSEEEHKALPVKAREPPAST
;
A
#
# COMPACT_ATOMS: atom_id res chain seq x y z
N MET A 1 49.63 -14.78 -38.02
CA MET A 1 48.43 -13.96 -38.28
C MET A 1 48.30 -12.85 -37.23
N SER A 2 48.41 -11.60 -37.69
CA SER A 2 47.83 -10.33 -37.19
C SER A 2 47.94 -9.93 -35.70
N LYS A 3 48.83 -8.94 -35.47
CA LYS A 3 48.93 -8.05 -34.30
C LYS A 3 47.67 -7.18 -34.13
N ARG A 4 46.61 -7.65 -33.46
CA ARG A 4 45.52 -6.78 -32.93
C ARG A 4 44.83 -7.44 -31.74
N ARG A 5 45.42 -7.41 -30.54
CA ARG A 5 44.70 -7.67 -29.26
C ARG A 5 45.50 -7.31 -27.98
N LEU A 6 46.49 -6.42 -28.07
CA LEU A 6 47.25 -5.96 -26.89
C LEU A 6 46.57 -4.87 -26.00
N PRO A 7 45.59 -4.04 -26.44
CA PRO A 7 45.07 -2.97 -25.56
C PRO A 7 44.03 -3.40 -24.51
N VAL A 8 43.40 -4.58 -24.68
CA VAL A 8 42.29 -5.01 -23.81
C VAL A 8 42.80 -5.61 -22.49
N PHE A 9 43.93 -6.31 -22.53
CA PHE A 9 44.54 -6.91 -21.34
C PHE A 9 45.19 -5.88 -20.40
N GLN A 10 45.76 -4.79 -20.94
CA GLN A 10 46.36 -3.73 -20.12
C GLN A 10 45.30 -2.86 -19.40
N LYS A 11 44.12 -2.64 -20.00
CA LYS A 11 43.01 -1.93 -19.33
C LYS A 11 42.38 -2.77 -18.21
N PHE A 12 42.27 -4.08 -18.38
CA PHE A 12 41.77 -4.99 -17.34
C PHE A 12 42.73 -5.07 -16.14
N SER A 13 44.05 -5.09 -16.38
CA SER A 13 45.05 -5.12 -15.31
C SER A 13 45.06 -3.85 -14.44
N LYS A 14 44.81 -2.66 -15.01
CA LYS A 14 44.76 -1.40 -14.23
C LYS A 14 43.50 -1.27 -13.37
N LEU A 15 42.33 -1.64 -13.91
CA LEU A 15 41.08 -1.66 -13.14
C LEU A 15 41.13 -2.68 -12.00
N LEU A 16 41.72 -3.85 -12.24
CA LEU A 16 41.88 -4.88 -11.21
C LEU A 16 42.83 -4.44 -10.07
N LYS A 17 43.90 -3.69 -10.37
CA LYS A 17 44.81 -3.16 -9.34
C LYS A 17 44.19 -2.06 -8.49
N ILE A 18 43.40 -1.17 -9.08
CA ILE A 18 42.64 -0.14 -8.35
C ILE A 18 41.57 -0.80 -7.46
N PHE A 19 40.92 -1.85 -7.95
CA PHE A 19 39.89 -2.57 -7.20
C PHE A 19 40.46 -3.39 -6.03
N ILE A 20 41.62 -4.06 -6.23
CA ILE A 20 42.34 -4.75 -5.15
C ILE A 20 42.79 -3.76 -4.07
N PHE A 21 43.22 -2.55 -4.44
CA PHE A 21 43.57 -1.50 -3.49
C PHE A 21 42.36 -1.06 -2.65
N VAL A 22 41.20 -0.85 -3.27
CA VAL A 22 39.96 -0.46 -2.57
C VAL A 22 39.40 -1.58 -1.68
N ALA A 23 39.43 -2.83 -2.15
CA ALA A 23 38.98 -3.99 -1.37
C ALA A 23 39.87 -4.23 -0.13
N LYS A 24 41.19 -4.00 -0.26
CA LYS A 24 42.17 -4.15 0.84
C LYS A 24 42.04 -3.02 1.88
N VAL A 25 41.66 -1.81 1.46
CA VAL A 25 41.40 -0.67 2.36
C VAL A 25 40.06 -0.81 3.10
N ARG A 26 39.08 -1.57 2.57
CA ARG A 26 37.72 -1.64 3.13
C ARG A 26 37.27 -2.99 3.70
N LYS A 27 38.11 -4.04 3.73
CA LYS A 27 37.79 -5.38 4.27
C LYS A 27 36.42 -5.94 3.81
N LEU A 28 36.09 -5.82 2.53
CA LEU A 28 34.81 -6.34 1.98
C LEU A 28 34.99 -7.76 1.40
N SER A 29 34.05 -8.67 1.65
CA SER A 29 34.11 -10.07 1.16
C SER A 29 33.85 -10.16 -0.35
N PHE A 30 34.55 -11.09 -1.00
CA PHE A 30 34.74 -11.15 -2.46
C PHE A 30 33.49 -11.61 -3.24
N GLU A 31 32.56 -12.33 -2.60
CA GLU A 31 31.44 -13.01 -3.29
C GLU A 31 30.28 -12.08 -3.69
N ASN A 32 29.93 -11.09 -2.86
CA ASN A 32 28.82 -10.17 -3.16
C ASN A 32 29.13 -9.18 -4.31
N SER A 33 30.40 -8.97 -4.62
CA SER A 33 30.84 -8.01 -5.64
C SER A 33 30.75 -8.58 -7.06
N PHE A 34 30.93 -9.89 -7.22
CA PHE A 34 30.96 -10.54 -8.54
C PHE A 34 29.56 -10.66 -9.16
N ILE A 35 28.53 -10.88 -8.33
CA ILE A 35 27.11 -10.96 -8.76
C ILE A 35 26.62 -9.60 -9.28
N ARG A 36 26.99 -8.49 -8.63
CA ARG A 36 26.65 -7.13 -9.11
C ARG A 36 27.34 -6.78 -10.44
N MET A 37 28.55 -7.28 -10.67
CA MET A 37 29.26 -7.09 -11.94
C MET A 37 28.55 -7.79 -13.13
N LEU A 38 28.01 -8.99 -12.92
CA LEU A 38 27.24 -9.72 -13.94
C LEU A 38 25.91 -9.02 -14.28
N GLN A 39 25.26 -8.41 -13.29
CA GLN A 39 24.05 -7.63 -13.49
C GLN A 39 24.31 -6.32 -14.28
N TYR A 40 25.43 -5.64 -14.03
CA TYR A 40 25.82 -4.44 -14.79
C TYR A 40 26.26 -4.76 -16.24
N SER A 41 26.93 -5.89 -16.45
CA SER A 41 27.32 -6.40 -17.78
C SER A 41 26.10 -6.71 -18.67
N LYS A 42 25.04 -7.31 -18.10
CA LYS A 42 23.78 -7.55 -18.82
C LYS A 42 23.07 -6.25 -19.22
N LYS A 43 23.12 -5.21 -18.38
CA LYS A 43 22.55 -3.89 -18.67
C LYS A 43 23.29 -3.14 -19.79
N MET A 44 24.61 -3.33 -19.90
CA MET A 44 25.44 -2.73 -20.97
C MET A 44 25.24 -3.40 -22.34
N LYS A 45 24.86 -4.68 -22.42
CA LYS A 45 24.55 -5.35 -23.70
C LYS A 45 23.23 -4.90 -24.32
N LEU A 46 22.28 -4.42 -23.53
CA LEU A 46 21.00 -3.86 -24.00
C LEU A 46 21.12 -2.45 -24.58
N LEU A 47 22.22 -1.75 -24.33
CA LEU A 47 22.47 -0.38 -24.84
C LEU A 47 23.23 -0.35 -26.18
N LYS A 48 23.48 -1.51 -26.81
CA LYS A 48 24.30 -1.59 -28.04
C LYS A 48 23.54 -1.63 -29.37
N ASN A 49 22.20 -1.53 -29.35
CA ASN A 49 21.37 -1.54 -30.56
C ASN A 49 20.64 -0.22 -30.84
N TYR A 50 21.23 0.93 -30.49
CA TYR A 50 20.81 2.22 -31.03
C TYR A 50 22.01 3.02 -31.55
N ASN A 51 21.81 3.62 -32.72
CA ASN A 51 22.81 4.10 -33.66
C ASN A 51 23.74 5.22 -33.14
N SER A 52 24.97 5.11 -33.64
CA SER A 52 26.08 6.07 -33.84
C SER A 52 25.90 7.55 -33.51
N GLY A 53 26.87 8.09 -32.75
CA GLY A 53 27.40 9.43 -33.04
C GLY A 53 27.86 10.32 -31.88
N PHE A 54 28.73 9.88 -30.96
CA PHE A 54 29.57 10.79 -30.16
C PHE A 54 30.82 10.03 -29.65
N VAL A 55 32.03 10.48 -30.01
CA VAL A 55 33.29 10.01 -29.42
C VAL A 55 33.81 11.13 -28.52
N ARG A 56 33.98 10.87 -27.22
CA ARG A 56 34.68 11.77 -26.27
C ARG A 56 36.10 11.25 -26.05
N GLU A 57 37.09 12.10 -26.25
CA GLU A 57 38.46 11.85 -25.76
C GLU A 57 38.66 12.57 -24.42
N TYR A 58 39.36 11.90 -23.50
CA TYR A 58 39.73 12.43 -22.19
C TYR A 58 41.26 12.50 -22.12
N GLN A 59 41.81 13.68 -21.84
CA GLN A 59 43.21 13.84 -21.45
C GLN A 59 43.29 14.42 -20.05
N PHE A 60 44.30 13.99 -19.29
CA PHE A 60 44.58 14.49 -17.95
C PHE A 60 45.84 15.37 -17.99
N SER A 61 45.72 16.59 -17.47
CA SER A 61 46.84 17.49 -17.19
C SER A 61 47.54 17.08 -15.88
N PRO A 62 48.84 17.39 -15.67
CA PRO A 62 49.60 17.01 -14.48
C PRO A 62 49.05 17.55 -13.15
N SER A 63 48.10 18.49 -13.17
CA SER A 63 47.46 19.05 -11.98
C SER A 63 46.20 18.30 -11.50
N ASN A 64 45.94 17.08 -11.99
CA ASN A 64 44.84 16.21 -11.53
C ASN A 64 43.42 16.79 -11.68
N THR A 65 43.23 17.75 -12.58
CA THR A 65 41.90 18.26 -12.97
C THR A 65 41.47 17.62 -14.30
N PRO A 66 40.31 16.94 -14.39
CA PRO A 66 39.85 16.37 -15.65
C PRO A 66 39.33 17.49 -16.58
N LEU A 67 39.91 17.62 -17.78
CA LEU A 67 39.39 18.48 -18.85
C LEU A 67 38.59 17.65 -19.87
N ILE A 68 37.45 18.18 -20.31
CA ILE A 68 36.60 17.58 -21.35
C ILE A 68 36.41 18.62 -22.46
N HIS A 69 36.91 18.34 -23.66
CA HIS A 69 36.65 19.18 -24.85
C HIS A 69 35.44 18.67 -25.63
N TYR A 70 34.58 19.58 -26.10
CA TYR A 70 33.40 19.27 -26.92
C TYR A 70 33.49 19.99 -28.26
N HIS A 71 33.59 19.25 -29.37
CA HIS A 71 33.42 19.83 -30.71
C HIS A 71 31.98 19.65 -31.20
N ARG A 72 31.38 20.74 -31.69
CA ARG A 72 29.96 20.78 -32.10
C ARG A 72 29.84 20.78 -33.63
N ARG A 73 29.11 19.81 -34.20
CA ARG A 73 28.42 20.00 -35.50
C ARG A 73 26.95 20.30 -35.20
N ARG A 74 26.47 21.45 -35.71
CA ARG A 74 25.12 21.99 -35.48
C ARG A 74 24.03 20.99 -35.86
N GLN A 75 23.32 20.44 -34.88
CA GLN A 75 21.85 20.34 -34.74
C GLN A 75 21.51 19.29 -33.66
N LEU A 76 20.41 19.53 -32.93
CA LEU A 76 19.80 18.67 -31.90
C LEU A 76 20.47 18.65 -30.51
N MET A 77 20.08 19.59 -29.63
CA MET A 77 20.07 19.41 -28.17
C MET A 77 18.93 20.24 -27.55
N LYS A 78 17.75 19.65 -27.41
CA LYS A 78 16.76 20.04 -26.40
C LYS A 78 16.41 18.76 -25.63
N ASN A 79 16.71 18.75 -24.33
CA ASN A 79 16.24 17.84 -23.28
C ASN A 79 17.04 16.60 -22.83
N GLU A 80 18.17 16.20 -23.42
CA GLU A 80 18.92 15.03 -22.86
C GLU A 80 20.18 15.36 -22.04
N SER A 81 20.68 16.60 -22.02
CA SER A 81 21.92 16.93 -21.28
C SER A 81 21.79 17.22 -19.78
N LEU A 82 20.58 17.40 -19.22
CA LEU A 82 20.46 17.75 -17.80
C LEU A 82 20.68 16.55 -16.86
N ARG A 83 20.28 15.34 -17.26
CA ARG A 83 20.42 14.12 -16.42
C ARG A 83 21.88 13.71 -16.20
N ASP A 84 22.73 13.89 -17.21
CA ASP A 84 24.15 13.56 -17.12
C ASP A 84 24.93 14.57 -16.28
N VAL A 85 24.52 15.85 -16.32
CA VAL A 85 25.10 16.92 -15.48
C VAL A 85 24.76 16.68 -13.99
N TYR A 86 23.53 16.27 -13.67
CA TYR A 86 23.13 15.92 -12.29
C TYR A 86 23.90 14.71 -11.75
N SER A 87 24.15 13.71 -12.59
CA SER A 87 24.89 12.50 -12.21
C SER A 87 26.38 12.79 -11.96
N MET A 88 26.97 13.71 -12.72
CA MET A 88 28.35 14.17 -12.50
C MET A 88 28.48 15.09 -11.28
N PHE A 89 27.46 15.92 -10.99
CA PHE A 89 27.42 16.75 -9.78
C PHE A 89 27.46 15.92 -8.50
N PHE A 90 26.76 14.77 -8.50
CA PHE A 90 26.76 13.84 -7.38
C PHE A 90 28.15 13.20 -7.15
N LEU A 91 28.88 12.92 -8.24
CA LEU A 91 30.24 12.37 -8.17
C LEU A 91 31.28 13.39 -7.67
N CYS A 92 31.20 14.66 -8.09
CA CYS A 92 32.10 15.72 -7.59
C CYS A 92 31.90 16.00 -6.09
N LYS A 93 30.65 15.97 -5.60
CA LYS A 93 30.34 16.18 -4.18
C LYS A 93 30.94 15.12 -3.26
N CYS A 94 31.10 13.88 -3.75
CA CYS A 94 31.71 12.80 -2.98
C CYS A 94 33.24 12.92 -2.83
N TRP A 95 33.91 13.71 -3.69
CA TRP A 95 35.38 13.70 -3.82
C TRP A 95 36.06 15.06 -3.57
N GLY A 96 35.29 16.12 -3.26
CA GLY A 96 35.82 17.37 -2.71
C GLY A 96 36.61 18.29 -3.65
N ASN A 97 36.49 18.14 -4.98
CA ASN A 97 37.20 18.96 -5.97
C ASN A 97 36.26 19.76 -6.89
N SER A 98 36.72 20.92 -7.38
CA SER A 98 36.02 21.81 -8.33
C SER A 98 36.12 21.31 -9.79
N LEU A 99 35.13 21.66 -10.61
CA LEU A 99 35.03 21.28 -12.02
C LEU A 99 35.03 22.56 -12.89
N ARG A 100 35.91 22.62 -13.89
CA ARG A 100 35.98 23.72 -14.87
C ARG A 100 35.59 23.20 -16.26
N VAL A 101 34.76 23.94 -16.98
CA VAL A 101 34.29 23.56 -18.32
C VAL A 101 34.50 24.76 -19.24
N GLU A 102 35.38 24.62 -20.24
CA GLU A 102 35.67 25.66 -21.22
C GLU A 102 34.88 25.40 -22.52
N GLY A 103 34.22 26.44 -23.03
CA GLY A 103 33.61 26.47 -24.36
C GLY A 103 34.14 27.66 -25.15
N GLU A 104 34.16 27.57 -26.49
CA GLU A 104 34.81 28.56 -27.37
C GLU A 104 34.20 29.98 -27.36
N ASP A 105 33.10 30.23 -26.62
CA ASP A 105 32.48 31.56 -26.48
C ASP A 105 32.59 32.18 -25.07
N GLY A 106 33.49 31.64 -24.22
CA GLY A 106 33.83 32.23 -22.92
C GLY A 106 33.96 31.21 -21.78
N ASP A 107 34.91 31.45 -20.88
CA ASP A 107 35.23 30.56 -19.75
C ASP A 107 34.11 30.51 -18.71
N PHE A 108 33.64 29.31 -18.36
CA PHE A 108 32.78 29.09 -17.18
C PHE A 108 33.59 28.40 -16.08
N THR A 109 33.73 29.07 -14.93
CA THR A 109 34.32 28.49 -13.73
C THR A 109 33.22 28.27 -12.70
N LEU A 110 32.95 27.01 -12.34
CA LEU A 110 32.07 26.66 -11.22
C LEU A 110 32.94 26.41 -9.98
N GLU A 111 33.07 27.42 -9.13
CA GLU A 111 33.71 27.29 -7.82
C GLU A 111 32.70 26.81 -6.77
N ALA A 112 33.07 25.76 -6.03
CA ALA A 112 32.46 25.47 -4.74
C ALA A 112 33.23 26.28 -3.69
N LEU A 113 32.61 27.36 -3.18
CA LEU A 113 33.23 28.15 -2.11
C LEU A 113 33.13 27.40 -0.77
N PRO A 114 34.21 27.34 0.04
CA PRO A 114 34.13 26.87 1.40
C PRO A 114 33.56 27.99 2.28
N THR A 115 32.30 27.87 2.69
CA THR A 115 31.76 28.77 3.73
C THR A 115 32.18 28.24 5.09
N ALA A 116 33.09 28.97 5.73
CA ALA A 116 33.40 28.80 7.14
C ALA A 116 32.20 29.29 7.97
N GLY A 117 31.64 28.39 8.78
CA GLY A 117 30.57 28.67 9.73
C GLY A 117 29.17 28.64 9.11
N ASP A 118 28.33 27.77 9.66
CA ASP A 118 26.91 27.52 9.33
C ASP A 118 26.62 26.75 8.04
N ASP A 119 26.64 25.43 8.17
CA ASP A 119 25.95 24.48 7.30
C ASP A 119 24.45 24.83 7.28
N ASN A 120 23.92 25.42 6.19
CA ASN A 120 22.56 25.20 5.65
C ASN A 120 22.09 26.29 4.66
N ALA A 121 22.78 26.49 3.53
CA ALA A 121 22.22 27.22 2.39
C ALA A 121 22.67 26.65 1.04
N VAL A 122 21.75 26.54 0.07
CA VAL A 122 22.07 26.25 -1.34
C VAL A 122 21.44 27.35 -2.19
N ALA A 123 22.26 28.05 -2.98
CA ALA A 123 21.79 29.01 -3.97
C ALA A 123 21.84 28.37 -5.37
N LEU A 124 20.78 28.55 -6.17
CA LEU A 124 20.74 28.20 -7.60
C LEU A 124 20.65 29.50 -8.42
N TYR A 125 21.42 29.59 -9.49
CA TYR A 125 21.37 30.70 -10.44
C TYR A 125 20.99 30.18 -11.84
N GLU A 126 19.98 30.78 -12.47
CA GLU A 126 19.69 30.61 -13.90
C GLU A 126 19.85 31.95 -14.63
N PRO A 127 20.39 31.98 -15.87
CA PRO A 127 20.26 33.12 -16.77
C PRO A 127 19.04 32.96 -17.70
N LEU A 128 18.16 33.96 -17.73
CA LEU A 128 17.11 34.12 -18.73
C LEU A 128 17.69 34.88 -19.92
N ASP A 129 17.71 34.26 -21.10
CA ASP A 129 17.98 34.95 -22.36
C ASP A 129 16.71 34.95 -23.23
N TRP A 130 16.29 36.14 -23.66
CA TRP A 130 15.05 36.39 -24.37
C TRP A 130 15.27 36.27 -25.88
N GLY A 131 14.45 35.46 -26.55
CA GLY A 131 14.26 35.48 -27.99
C GLY A 131 12.78 35.64 -28.30
N ASP A 132 12.42 36.77 -28.88
CA ASP A 132 11.07 37.18 -29.25
C ASP A 132 10.36 36.14 -30.12
N HIS A 133 9.27 35.56 -29.63
CA HIS A 133 8.11 35.16 -30.42
C HIS A 133 6.87 35.12 -29.52
N GLU A 134 5.89 35.95 -29.86
CA GLU A 134 4.57 36.06 -29.24
C GLU A 134 3.82 34.72 -29.26
N GLU A 135 3.37 34.24 -28.11
CA GLU A 135 2.11 33.51 -27.97
C GLU A 135 1.71 33.41 -26.48
N GLU A 136 0.58 34.03 -26.14
CA GLU A 136 -0.09 33.93 -24.86
C GLU A 136 -0.51 32.48 -24.56
N ALA A 137 0.01 31.89 -23.48
CA ALA A 137 -0.59 30.68 -22.90
C ALA A 137 -0.26 30.55 -21.39
N SER A 138 -1.23 30.94 -20.56
CA SER A 138 -1.61 30.24 -19.33
C SER A 138 -0.51 29.96 -18.30
N ILE A 139 -0.13 30.99 -17.54
CA ILE A 139 0.30 30.83 -16.14
C ILE A 139 -0.88 31.28 -15.29
N ASP A 140 -1.79 30.36 -15.01
CA ASP A 140 -2.85 30.56 -14.04
C ASP A 140 -2.92 29.34 -13.11
N LEU A 141 -3.25 29.56 -11.83
CA LEU A 141 -3.37 28.61 -10.69
C LEU A 141 -2.19 28.39 -9.72
N ARG A 142 -1.16 29.23 -9.65
CA ARG A 142 -0.17 29.11 -8.53
C ARG A 142 0.15 30.34 -7.69
N ALA A 143 -0.46 31.50 -7.97
CA ALA A 143 -0.11 32.74 -7.26
C ALA A 143 -1.14 33.21 -6.22
N GLN A 144 -2.32 32.58 -6.09
CA GLN A 144 -3.41 33.13 -5.26
C GLN A 144 -3.56 32.52 -3.84
N MET A 145 -2.62 31.72 -3.36
CA MET A 145 -2.72 31.09 -2.02
C MET A 145 -1.71 31.61 -0.99
N PHE A 146 -1.13 32.81 -1.16
CA PHE A 146 -0.09 33.29 -0.22
C PHE A 146 -0.25 34.73 0.28
N ILE A 147 -1.49 35.20 0.43
CA ILE A 147 -1.77 36.40 1.21
C ILE A 147 -2.91 36.10 2.17
N GLU A 148 -2.57 35.54 3.33
CA GLU A 148 -3.33 35.78 4.57
C GLU A 148 -2.49 35.38 5.79
N ARG A 149 -2.34 36.35 6.71
CA ARG A 149 -1.82 36.27 8.09
C ARG A 149 -0.33 35.93 8.29
N ASN A 150 0.47 36.96 8.61
CA ASN A 150 0.54 37.43 10.00
C ASN A 150 1.47 38.64 10.14
N GLU A 151 0.96 39.60 10.91
CA GLU A 151 1.68 40.68 11.56
C GLU A 151 2.69 40.11 12.56
N ASN A 152 3.92 40.62 12.49
CA ASN A 152 4.96 40.72 13.53
C ASN A 152 6.33 40.61 12.87
N ALA A 153 6.85 41.77 12.43
CA ALA A 153 8.23 41.92 12.02
C ALA A 153 9.00 42.65 13.13
N GLU A 154 9.94 41.93 13.73
CA GLU A 154 11.04 42.49 14.52
C GLU A 154 11.92 43.41 13.66
N ALA A 155 12.52 44.38 14.34
CA ALA A 155 13.16 45.59 13.81
C ALA A 155 14.43 45.36 12.96
N GLY A 156 14.67 46.27 12.00
CA GLY A 156 16.00 46.48 11.42
C GLY A 156 16.15 46.55 9.89
N ILE A 157 15.15 47.00 9.13
CA ILE A 157 15.28 47.19 7.66
C ILE A 157 14.68 48.53 7.24
N ASP A 158 15.44 49.35 6.51
CA ASP A 158 15.05 50.68 6.00
C ASP A 158 14.26 50.56 4.68
N TRP A 159 13.03 51.08 4.63
CA TRP A 159 12.06 50.96 3.52
C TRP A 159 11.65 52.33 2.96
N GLU A 160 11.43 52.46 1.65
CA GLU A 160 10.94 53.70 1.00
C GLU A 160 9.65 53.49 0.17
N PRO A 161 8.71 54.44 0.15
CA PRO A 161 7.41 54.31 -0.54
C PRO A 161 7.42 54.68 -2.04
N VAL A 162 6.61 53.98 -2.85
CA VAL A 162 6.54 54.07 -4.33
C VAL A 162 5.09 53.92 -4.82
N VAL A 163 4.67 54.70 -5.84
CA VAL A 163 3.29 54.70 -6.39
C VAL A 163 3.08 53.62 -7.47
N LEU A 164 1.96 52.89 -7.42
CA LEU A 164 1.59 51.89 -8.42
C LEU A 164 0.70 52.46 -9.54
N GLN A 165 1.05 52.27 -10.81
CA GLN A 165 0.11 52.44 -11.94
C GLN A 165 0.13 51.26 -12.94
N LYS A 166 -1.04 51.02 -13.55
CA LYS A 166 -1.41 49.81 -14.33
C LYS A 166 -0.89 49.73 -15.78
N LYS A 167 0.15 50.48 -16.19
CA LYS A 167 0.77 50.31 -17.53
C LYS A 167 2.30 50.43 -17.51
N PRO A 168 3.04 49.64 -18.32
CA PRO A 168 4.49 49.62 -18.26
C PRO A 168 5.04 50.72 -19.16
N ASN A 169 5.53 51.82 -18.59
CA ASN A 169 6.63 52.58 -19.21
C ASN A 169 7.24 53.62 -18.25
N LYS A 170 8.58 53.58 -18.16
CA LYS A 170 9.52 54.47 -17.43
C LYS A 170 9.66 54.26 -15.91
N ALA A 171 10.71 53.53 -15.53
CA ALA A 171 11.12 53.28 -14.14
C ALA A 171 11.53 54.53 -13.32
N ASN A 172 11.82 55.67 -13.97
CA ASN A 172 12.25 56.89 -13.26
C ASN A 172 11.10 57.76 -12.74
N ALA A 173 9.85 57.51 -13.13
CA ALA A 173 8.68 58.25 -12.62
C ALA A 173 8.12 57.68 -11.30
N LEU A 174 8.61 56.51 -10.87
CA LEU A 174 8.11 55.78 -9.71
C LEU A 174 8.61 56.32 -8.36
N ARG A 175 9.75 57.05 -8.36
CA ARG A 175 10.47 57.49 -7.15
C ARG A 175 10.40 58.99 -6.88
N ASP A 176 9.53 59.73 -7.56
CA ASP A 176 9.37 61.18 -7.35
C ASP A 176 8.61 61.46 -6.03
N PRO A 177 9.24 62.13 -5.03
CA PRO A 177 8.60 62.46 -3.74
C PRO A 177 7.31 63.28 -3.86
N LYS A 178 7.14 64.06 -4.94
CA LYS A 178 5.91 64.85 -5.16
C LYS A 178 4.76 63.97 -5.65
N ALA A 179 5.05 62.95 -6.46
CA ALA A 179 4.05 62.00 -6.96
C ALA A 179 3.53 61.07 -5.84
N VAL A 180 4.41 60.64 -4.93
CA VAL A 180 4.06 59.80 -3.76
C VAL A 180 3.16 60.56 -2.78
N ASN A 181 3.48 61.82 -2.48
CA ASN A 181 2.64 62.65 -1.61
C ASN A 181 1.28 62.99 -2.23
N HIS A 182 1.21 63.15 -3.56
CA HIS A 182 -0.06 63.32 -4.27
C HIS A 182 -0.90 62.04 -4.20
N ALA A 183 -0.32 60.86 -4.42
CA ALA A 183 -1.02 59.57 -4.35
C ALA A 183 -1.59 59.27 -2.95
N MET A 184 -0.83 59.57 -1.89
CA MET A 184 -1.30 59.40 -0.51
C MET A 184 -2.44 60.39 -0.14
N ARG A 185 -2.42 61.62 -0.66
CA ARG A 185 -3.50 62.61 -0.42
C ARG A 185 -4.83 62.25 -1.08
N PHE A 186 -4.82 61.48 -2.16
CA PHE A 186 -6.01 61.14 -2.94
C PHE A 186 -6.39 59.65 -2.88
N GLY A 187 -5.85 58.90 -1.91
CA GLY A 187 -6.28 57.52 -1.61
C GLY A 187 -5.85 56.46 -2.63
N ALA A 188 -4.81 56.71 -3.43
CA ALA A 188 -4.27 55.73 -4.37
C ALA A 188 -3.28 54.77 -3.66
N PRO A 189 -3.20 53.49 -4.06
CA PRO A 189 -2.35 52.50 -3.40
C PRO A 189 -0.85 52.78 -3.60
N VAL A 190 -0.10 52.75 -2.50
CA VAL A 190 1.36 52.95 -2.42
C VAL A 190 2.00 51.71 -1.79
N GLN A 191 3.15 51.26 -2.30
CA GLN A 191 3.94 50.13 -1.75
C GLN A 191 5.28 50.61 -1.20
N THR A 192 5.81 49.95 -0.17
CA THR A 192 7.15 50.17 0.37
C THR A 192 8.16 49.14 -0.17
N ILE A 193 9.32 49.60 -0.64
CA ILE A 193 10.42 48.75 -1.13
C ILE A 193 11.70 48.99 -0.32
N LYS A 194 12.55 47.95 -0.20
CA LYS A 194 13.80 48.00 0.58
C LYS A 194 14.87 48.79 -0.17
N LYS A 195 15.58 49.71 0.50
CA LYS A 195 16.75 50.39 -0.09
C LYS A 195 17.86 49.36 -0.38
N LEU A 196 18.38 49.38 -1.61
CA LEU A 196 19.56 48.61 -2.02
C LEU A 196 20.73 49.56 -2.15
N ASP A 197 21.78 49.38 -1.34
CA ASP A 197 23.03 50.12 -1.55
C ASP A 197 23.69 49.67 -2.86
N GLY A 198 24.14 50.68 -3.61
CA GLY A 198 24.33 50.64 -5.06
C GLY A 198 25.55 49.85 -5.54
N GLY A 199 25.33 49.12 -6.63
CA GLY A 199 26.40 48.49 -7.42
C GLY A 199 25.85 47.38 -8.32
N SER A 200 25.56 47.73 -9.57
CA SER A 200 25.36 46.89 -10.77
C SER A 200 24.99 45.39 -10.63
N ASN A 201 23.91 45.05 -11.35
CA ASN A 201 23.36 43.73 -11.70
C ASN A 201 22.24 43.18 -10.81
N LYS A 202 21.02 43.30 -11.37
CA LYS A 202 19.75 42.76 -10.87
C LYS A 202 19.83 41.24 -10.73
N LYS A 203 19.70 40.73 -9.50
CA LYS A 203 19.24 39.36 -9.21
C LYS A 203 18.22 39.43 -8.09
N ALA A 204 17.00 38.96 -8.34
CA ALA A 204 16.00 38.77 -7.30
C ALA A 204 16.43 37.59 -6.42
N MET A 205 16.67 37.85 -5.15
CA MET A 205 17.06 36.83 -4.17
C MET A 205 15.79 36.38 -3.44
N ILE A 206 15.30 35.17 -3.74
CA ILE A 206 14.18 34.57 -2.99
C ILE A 206 14.76 33.94 -1.73
N VAL A 207 14.55 34.59 -0.58
CA VAL A 207 14.88 34.01 0.73
C VAL A 207 13.70 33.16 1.17
N VAL A 208 13.83 31.83 1.06
CA VAL A 208 12.88 30.90 1.67
C VAL A 208 13.36 30.60 3.08
N SER A 209 12.57 30.96 4.10
CA SER A 209 12.87 30.59 5.48
C SER A 209 12.94 29.07 5.61
N VAL A 210 14.06 28.55 6.13
CA VAL A 210 14.28 27.11 6.38
C VAL A 210 13.23 26.54 7.33
N LYS A 211 12.63 27.38 8.19
CA LYS A 211 11.50 26.99 9.05
C LYS A 211 10.28 26.58 8.23
N LYS A 212 10.02 27.29 7.12
CA LYS A 212 8.96 26.97 6.14
C LYS A 212 9.33 25.78 5.25
N LEU A 213 10.60 25.57 4.93
CA LEU A 213 11.05 24.35 4.22
C LEU A 213 10.98 23.09 5.08
N LYS A 214 11.05 23.19 6.41
CA LYS A 214 10.77 22.05 7.29
C LYS A 214 9.27 21.72 7.37
N GLU A 215 8.40 22.73 7.32
CA GLU A 215 6.93 22.53 7.25
C GLU A 215 6.46 22.08 5.86
N VAL A 216 7.12 22.51 4.79
CA VAL A 216 6.80 22.14 3.40
C VAL A 216 7.57 20.88 2.96
N GLY A 217 8.70 20.56 3.60
CA GLY A 217 9.57 19.42 3.31
C GLY A 217 9.06 18.05 3.76
N LEU A 218 7.84 18.00 4.30
CA LEU A 218 7.11 16.76 4.61
C LEU A 218 5.97 16.49 3.63
N ARG A 219 5.76 17.34 2.62
CA ARG A 219 4.75 17.07 1.59
C ARG A 219 5.32 16.15 0.54
N ASN A 220 4.79 14.95 0.53
CA ASN A 220 5.08 13.97 -0.47
C ASN A 220 4.71 14.50 -1.88
N PRO A 221 5.64 14.47 -2.87
CA PRO A 221 5.41 15.04 -4.20
C PRO A 221 4.23 14.43 -4.97
N ARG A 222 3.70 13.29 -4.55
CA ARG A 222 2.51 12.66 -5.14
C ARG A 222 1.19 13.03 -4.45
N MET A 223 1.23 13.70 -3.29
CA MET A 223 0.01 14.16 -2.63
C MET A 223 -0.38 15.54 -3.13
N ALA A 224 -1.64 15.70 -3.53
CA ALA A 224 -2.19 17.03 -3.83
C ALA A 224 -2.04 17.96 -2.62
N ALA A 225 -1.76 19.25 -2.89
CA ALA A 225 -1.58 20.24 -1.85
C ALA A 225 -2.81 20.30 -0.93
N GLY A 226 -2.62 20.06 0.36
CA GLY A 226 -3.68 20.14 1.38
C GLY A 226 -4.35 18.83 1.77
N LYS A 227 -3.94 17.67 1.24
CA LYS A 227 -4.39 16.36 1.74
C LYS A 227 -3.31 15.73 2.63
N GLU A 228 -3.71 15.22 3.79
CA GLU A 228 -2.85 14.49 4.71
C GLU A 228 -3.29 13.03 4.77
N PHE A 229 -2.35 12.08 4.81
CA PHE A 229 -2.69 10.67 5.00
C PHE A 229 -3.03 10.45 6.46
N MET A 230 -4.26 10.03 6.73
CA MET A 230 -4.80 9.74 8.04
C MET A 230 -4.93 8.22 8.21
N VAL A 231 -4.56 7.72 9.38
CA VAL A 231 -4.77 6.32 9.77
C VAL A 231 -5.49 6.27 11.11
N TYR A 232 -6.40 5.33 11.28
CA TYR A 232 -6.98 5.09 12.59
C TYR A 232 -6.00 4.33 13.49
N ASN A 233 -5.67 4.94 14.62
CA ASN A 233 -4.78 4.36 15.60
C ASN A 233 -5.61 3.70 16.72
N SER A 234 -5.46 2.39 16.87
CA SER A 234 -6.25 1.62 17.84
C SER A 234 -5.90 1.99 19.28
N LEU A 235 -4.67 2.45 19.52
CA LEU A 235 -4.20 2.89 20.83
C LEU A 235 -4.94 4.16 21.30
N THR A 236 -5.15 5.12 20.39
CA THR A 236 -5.78 6.42 20.71
C THR A 236 -7.26 6.48 20.32
N ARG A 237 -7.74 5.48 19.57
CA ARG A 237 -9.11 5.31 19.07
C ARG A 237 -9.62 6.46 18.19
N GLN A 238 -8.71 7.12 17.49
CA GLN A 238 -9.01 8.23 16.59
C GLN A 238 -8.22 8.11 15.29
N LYS A 239 -8.66 8.83 14.26
CA LYS A 239 -7.88 9.01 13.03
C LYS A 239 -6.80 10.07 13.29
N GLU A 240 -5.57 9.74 12.94
CA GLU A 240 -4.40 10.58 13.17
C GLU A 240 -3.65 10.80 11.87
N ILE A 241 -3.02 11.97 11.74
CA ILE A 241 -2.13 12.25 10.62
C ILE A 241 -0.95 11.29 10.73
N PHE A 242 -0.73 10.50 9.69
CA PHE A 242 0.39 9.58 9.59
C PHE A 242 1.69 10.38 9.43
N ARG A 243 2.58 10.25 10.42
CA ARG A 243 3.90 10.86 10.45
C ARG A 243 4.92 9.78 10.79
N PRO A 244 5.78 9.38 9.84
CA PRO A 244 6.82 8.43 10.17
C PRO A 244 7.82 9.04 11.17
N ILE A 245 8.41 8.18 12.00
CA ILE A 245 9.48 8.50 12.93
C ILE A 245 10.69 9.06 12.18
N GLU A 246 11.07 8.44 11.06
CA GLU A 246 12.10 8.94 10.16
C GLU A 246 11.45 9.46 8.86
N PRO A 247 11.62 10.76 8.52
CA PRO A 247 11.03 11.31 7.30
C PRO A 247 11.36 10.49 6.05
N GLY A 248 10.32 10.07 5.32
CA GLY A 248 10.48 9.30 4.08
C GLY A 248 10.66 7.79 4.26
N LYS A 249 10.77 7.28 5.50
CA LYS A 249 10.89 5.84 5.77
C LYS A 249 9.78 5.33 6.68
N VAL A 250 9.28 4.12 6.43
CA VAL A 250 8.24 3.49 7.24
C VAL A 250 8.68 2.08 7.63
N ARG A 251 8.65 1.79 8.92
CA ARG A 251 8.91 0.47 9.50
C ARG A 251 7.59 -0.12 9.98
N MET A 252 7.18 -1.19 9.32
CA MET A 252 5.87 -1.82 9.52
C MET A 252 6.04 -3.29 9.89
N TYR A 253 5.48 -3.70 11.02
CA TYR A 253 5.35 -5.09 11.42
C TYR A 253 3.88 -5.52 11.35
N VAL A 254 3.58 -6.67 10.78
CA VAL A 254 2.23 -7.25 10.80
C VAL A 254 2.32 -8.69 11.28
N CYS A 255 1.54 -9.05 12.29
CA CYS A 255 1.50 -10.42 12.79
C CYS A 255 1.06 -11.39 11.69
N GLY A 256 1.83 -12.46 11.52
CA GLY A 256 1.59 -13.51 10.53
C GLY A 256 0.62 -14.57 11.01
N ILE A 257 0.78 -15.78 10.47
CA ILE A 257 -0.06 -16.94 10.80
C ILE A 257 0.69 -17.96 11.66
N THR A 258 -0.08 -18.72 12.43
CA THR A 258 0.36 -20.03 12.94
C THR A 258 0.23 -21.06 11.83
N ALA A 259 1.35 -21.59 11.36
CA ALA A 259 1.42 -22.45 10.18
C ALA A 259 1.08 -23.91 10.50
N TYR A 260 -0.18 -24.19 10.90
CA TYR A 260 -0.62 -25.56 11.20
C TYR A 260 -1.70 -26.10 10.24
N ASP A 261 -2.19 -25.27 9.33
CA ASP A 261 -3.31 -25.58 8.45
C ASP A 261 -3.38 -24.63 7.24
N LEU A 262 -4.29 -24.93 6.30
CA LEU A 262 -4.58 -24.02 5.18
C LEU A 262 -5.17 -22.68 5.65
N SER A 263 -4.91 -21.63 4.86
CA SER A 263 -5.39 -20.30 5.17
C SER A 263 -6.87 -20.13 4.85
N HIS A 264 -7.57 -19.46 5.76
CA HIS A 264 -8.98 -19.12 5.59
C HIS A 264 -9.19 -17.65 5.23
N LEU A 265 -10.43 -17.31 4.92
CA LEU A 265 -10.83 -15.98 4.47
C LEU A 265 -10.40 -14.85 5.43
N GLY A 266 -10.41 -15.09 6.74
CA GLY A 266 -9.86 -14.17 7.74
C GLY A 266 -8.37 -13.82 7.54
N HIS A 267 -7.51 -14.81 7.21
CA HIS A 267 -6.10 -14.56 6.89
C HIS A 267 -5.98 -13.76 5.58
N GLY A 268 -6.80 -14.09 4.58
CA GLY A 268 -6.86 -13.34 3.33
C GLY A 268 -7.23 -11.87 3.54
N ARG A 269 -8.25 -11.60 4.37
CA ARG A 269 -8.66 -10.23 4.74
C ARG A 269 -7.53 -9.45 5.39
N ALA A 270 -6.85 -10.03 6.37
CA ALA A 270 -5.70 -9.36 7.01
C ALA A 270 -4.59 -9.07 5.98
N ALA A 271 -4.15 -10.10 5.25
CA ALA A 271 -3.05 -9.97 4.29
C ALA A 271 -3.34 -8.95 3.18
N VAL A 272 -4.54 -8.98 2.59
CA VAL A 272 -4.92 -8.06 1.50
C VAL A 272 -4.99 -6.61 1.99
N ASN A 273 -5.55 -6.35 3.17
CA ASN A 273 -5.62 -4.99 3.70
C ASN A 273 -4.23 -4.39 3.97
N PHE A 274 -3.32 -5.17 4.57
CA PHE A 274 -1.95 -4.71 4.80
C PHE A 274 -1.11 -4.66 3.52
N ASP A 275 -1.43 -5.46 2.50
CA ASP A 275 -0.85 -5.31 1.16
C ASP A 275 -1.30 -4.00 0.48
N VAL A 276 -2.58 -3.62 0.60
CA VAL A 276 -3.06 -2.31 0.12
C VAL A 276 -2.36 -1.16 0.84
N LEU A 277 -2.19 -1.23 2.16
CA LEU A 277 -1.41 -0.25 2.91
C LEU A 277 0.04 -0.18 2.41
N PHE A 278 0.71 -1.33 2.25
CA PHE A 278 2.09 -1.40 1.77
C PHE A 278 2.24 -0.79 0.37
N ARG A 279 1.35 -1.13 -0.55
CA ARG A 279 1.28 -0.57 -1.90
C ARG A 279 1.02 0.93 -1.86
N TYR A 280 0.13 1.40 -1.00
CA TYR A 280 -0.18 2.82 -0.89
C TYR A 280 0.97 3.64 -0.31
N LEU A 281 1.64 3.15 0.74
CA LEU A 281 2.84 3.80 1.28
C LEU A 281 3.96 3.92 0.22
N LYS A 282 4.16 2.88 -0.58
CA LYS A 282 5.09 2.92 -1.73
C LYS A 282 4.59 3.82 -2.85
N HIS A 283 3.28 3.88 -3.09
CA HIS A 283 2.67 4.78 -4.07
C HIS A 283 2.89 6.23 -3.65
N LEU A 284 2.76 6.55 -2.36
CA LEU A 284 3.17 7.83 -1.82
C LEU A 284 4.67 8.03 -2.06
N GLY A 285 5.51 7.00 -1.92
CA GLY A 285 6.94 7.09 -2.21
C GLY A 285 7.80 7.00 -0.95
N TYR A 286 7.23 6.45 0.12
CA TYR A 286 7.99 6.02 1.28
C TYR A 286 8.88 4.82 0.92
N GLU A 287 10.07 4.79 1.51
CA GLU A 287 10.85 3.56 1.63
C GLU A 287 10.24 2.75 2.78
N VAL A 288 9.72 1.56 2.49
CA VAL A 288 8.99 0.76 3.48
C VAL A 288 9.74 -0.54 3.79
N THR A 289 10.10 -0.72 5.06
CA THR A 289 10.55 -2.01 5.61
C THR A 289 9.34 -2.71 6.20
N TYR A 290 8.82 -3.69 5.48
CA TYR A 290 7.66 -4.49 5.90
C TYR A 290 8.12 -5.87 6.42
N VAL A 291 7.78 -6.19 7.67
CA VAL A 291 8.08 -7.47 8.32
C VAL A 291 6.77 -8.20 8.64
N ARG A 292 6.70 -9.49 8.34
CA ARG A 292 5.60 -10.37 8.77
C ARG A 292 6.15 -11.74 9.12
N ASN A 293 5.97 -12.18 10.36
CA ASN A 293 6.51 -13.46 10.80
C ASN A 293 5.74 -14.69 10.29
N PHE A 294 6.33 -15.85 10.48
CA PHE A 294 5.63 -17.14 10.52
C PHE A 294 5.80 -17.73 11.91
N THR A 295 4.68 -17.98 12.60
CA THR A 295 4.69 -18.78 13.84
C THR A 295 4.74 -20.24 13.43
N ASP A 296 5.95 -20.80 13.37
CA ASP A 296 6.24 -22.15 12.91
C ASP A 296 6.53 -23.12 14.08
N VAL A 297 6.39 -22.63 15.32
CA VAL A 297 6.47 -23.38 16.58
C VAL A 297 5.32 -22.91 17.48
N ASP A 298 4.34 -23.77 17.72
CA ASP A 298 3.20 -23.48 18.61
C ASP A 298 2.51 -24.77 19.06
N ASP A 299 1.74 -24.71 20.15
CA ASP A 299 0.90 -25.82 20.63
C ASP A 299 0.01 -26.39 19.52
N LYS A 300 -0.59 -25.55 18.66
CA LYS A 300 -1.47 -26.02 17.58
C LYS A 300 -0.72 -26.82 16.51
N ILE A 301 0.54 -26.45 16.23
CA ILE A 301 1.40 -27.16 15.29
C ILE A 301 1.75 -28.53 15.86
N ILE A 302 2.21 -28.56 17.12
CA ILE A 302 2.58 -29.81 17.82
C ILE A 302 1.39 -30.77 17.88
N ILE A 303 0.22 -30.28 18.30
CA ILE A 303 -1.00 -31.09 18.40
C ILE A 303 -1.40 -31.67 17.02
N ARG A 304 -1.35 -30.85 15.97
CA ARG A 304 -1.69 -31.30 14.62
C ARG A 304 -0.66 -32.31 14.08
N ALA A 305 0.63 -32.05 14.29
CA ALA A 305 1.71 -32.91 13.84
C ALA A 305 1.64 -34.29 14.49
N ASN A 306 1.41 -34.33 15.81
CA ASN A 306 1.20 -35.56 16.55
C ASN A 306 -0.03 -36.34 16.05
N LYS A 307 -1.15 -35.65 15.77
CA LYS A 307 -2.35 -36.28 15.18
C LYS A 307 -2.06 -36.90 13.81
N ASN A 308 -1.18 -36.27 13.02
CA ASN A 308 -0.84 -36.71 11.67
C ASN A 308 0.30 -37.74 11.64
N GLY A 309 0.99 -37.97 12.77
CA GLY A 309 2.18 -38.81 12.82
C GLY A 309 3.35 -38.25 12.00
N GLU A 310 3.46 -36.91 11.89
CA GLU A 310 4.53 -36.23 11.14
C GLU A 310 5.33 -35.27 12.05
N ASP A 311 6.52 -34.87 11.59
CA ASP A 311 7.37 -33.93 12.30
C ASP A 311 6.76 -32.50 12.31
N PRO A 312 6.71 -31.80 13.47
CA PRO A 312 6.14 -30.45 13.57
C PRO A 312 6.75 -29.41 12.62
N PHE A 313 8.06 -29.43 12.40
CA PHE A 313 8.72 -28.47 11.49
C PHE A 313 8.44 -28.77 10.02
N SER A 314 8.33 -30.04 9.68
CA SER A 314 7.90 -30.48 8.35
C SER A 314 6.46 -30.02 8.06
N LEU A 315 5.58 -30.14 9.06
CA LEU A 315 4.20 -29.65 8.98
C LEU A 315 4.16 -28.12 8.80
N SER A 316 4.87 -27.38 9.66
CA SER A 316 4.83 -25.91 9.60
C SER A 316 5.49 -25.35 8.35
N SER A 317 6.63 -25.89 7.94
CA SER A 317 7.29 -25.53 6.68
C SER A 317 6.37 -25.74 5.46
N ARG A 318 5.59 -26.83 5.45
CA ARG A 318 4.57 -27.08 4.41
C ARG A 318 3.54 -25.96 4.42
N PHE A 319 2.92 -25.66 5.56
CA PHE A 319 1.86 -24.64 5.60
C PHE A 319 2.35 -23.21 5.43
N CYS A 320 3.60 -22.89 5.73
CA CYS A 320 4.23 -21.63 5.34
C CYS A 320 4.27 -21.48 3.81
N LYS A 321 4.66 -22.55 3.08
CA LYS A 321 4.64 -22.57 1.60
C LYS A 321 3.22 -22.47 1.05
N GLU A 322 2.27 -23.21 1.63
CA GLU A 322 0.87 -23.14 1.22
C GLU A 322 0.29 -21.73 1.44
N TYR A 323 0.60 -21.08 2.56
CA TYR A 323 0.22 -19.68 2.81
C TYR A 323 0.78 -18.74 1.74
N LEU A 324 2.07 -18.88 1.37
CA LEU A 324 2.67 -18.03 0.34
C LEU A 324 2.01 -18.22 -1.02
N LYS A 325 1.60 -19.44 -1.36
CA LYS A 325 0.83 -19.74 -2.57
C LYS A 325 -0.52 -19.02 -2.52
N ASP A 326 -1.28 -19.17 -1.44
CA ASP A 326 -2.61 -18.58 -1.29
C ASP A 326 -2.55 -17.04 -1.35
N MET A 327 -1.55 -16.42 -0.71
CA MET A 327 -1.35 -14.96 -0.76
C MET A 327 -0.83 -14.48 -2.12
N GLY A 328 -0.06 -15.32 -2.83
CA GLY A 328 0.37 -15.07 -4.20
C GLY A 328 -0.80 -15.07 -5.18
N ASP A 329 -1.74 -16.00 -5.04
CA ASP A 329 -2.99 -16.04 -5.82
C ASP A 329 -3.82 -14.76 -5.59
N LEU A 330 -3.84 -14.26 -4.35
CA LEU A 330 -4.45 -12.97 -3.99
C LEU A 330 -3.60 -11.75 -4.36
N GLN A 331 -2.48 -11.93 -5.08
CA GLN A 331 -1.56 -10.88 -5.54
C GLN A 331 -0.97 -10.00 -4.42
N CYS A 332 -0.85 -10.52 -3.20
CA CYS A 332 -0.16 -9.83 -2.12
C CYS A 332 1.34 -9.79 -2.40
N LEU A 333 1.95 -8.61 -2.24
CA LEU A 333 3.40 -8.47 -2.33
C LEU A 333 4.08 -9.17 -1.15
N LEU A 334 5.29 -9.68 -1.40
CA LEU A 334 6.12 -10.22 -0.34
C LEU A 334 6.59 -9.10 0.60
N PRO A 335 6.52 -9.31 1.93
CA PRO A 335 7.20 -8.47 2.89
C PRO A 335 8.71 -8.38 2.63
N THR A 336 9.35 -7.30 3.09
CA THR A 336 10.81 -7.15 3.10
C THR A 336 11.50 -8.28 3.88
N HIS A 337 10.91 -8.68 5.01
CA HIS A 337 11.38 -9.79 5.84
C HIS A 337 10.23 -10.70 6.28
N GLN A 338 10.50 -12.01 6.30
CA GLN A 338 9.53 -13.03 6.70
C GLN A 338 10.14 -14.00 7.72
N PRO A 339 10.39 -13.54 8.96
CA PRO A 339 11.10 -14.35 9.95
C PRO A 339 10.27 -15.52 10.47
N TYR A 340 10.93 -16.67 10.65
CA TYR A 340 10.40 -17.84 11.34
C TYR A 340 10.77 -17.76 12.82
N VAL A 341 9.87 -18.22 13.70
CA VAL A 341 10.13 -18.22 15.14
C VAL A 341 11.29 -19.14 15.48
N SER A 342 11.40 -20.29 14.81
CA SER A 342 12.51 -21.24 14.97
C SER A 342 13.90 -20.61 14.78
N ASP A 343 14.00 -19.59 13.94
CA ASP A 343 15.27 -18.93 13.58
C ASP A 343 15.64 -17.80 14.55
N HIS A 344 14.73 -17.43 15.46
CA HIS A 344 14.86 -16.26 16.34
C HIS A 344 14.86 -16.61 17.82
N ILE A 345 15.13 -17.88 18.16
CA ILE A 345 15.12 -18.38 19.53
C ILE A 345 16.13 -17.65 20.43
N GLU A 346 17.31 -17.30 19.93
CA GLU A 346 18.30 -16.55 20.73
C GLU A 346 17.81 -15.12 21.03
N HIS A 347 17.24 -14.42 20.06
CA HIS A 347 16.64 -13.09 20.28
C HIS A 347 15.49 -13.14 21.30
N ILE A 348 14.70 -14.22 21.28
CA ILE A 348 13.63 -14.45 22.25
C ILE A 348 14.23 -14.66 23.65
N LYS A 349 15.24 -15.52 23.80
CA LYS A 349 15.90 -15.76 25.10
C LYS A 349 16.52 -14.47 25.65
N ASP A 350 17.15 -13.68 24.80
CA ASP A 350 17.72 -12.38 25.18
C ASP A 350 16.64 -11.42 25.70
N LEU A 351 15.50 -11.35 25.00
CA LEU A 351 14.39 -10.50 25.41
C LEU A 351 13.80 -10.95 26.75
N ILE A 352 13.57 -12.25 26.94
CA ILE A 352 13.07 -12.80 28.21
C ILE A 352 14.06 -12.52 29.34
N THR A 353 15.36 -12.68 29.10
CA THR A 353 16.41 -12.36 30.07
C THR A 353 16.36 -10.90 30.50
N GLN A 354 16.17 -9.97 29.55
CA GLN A 354 16.00 -8.55 29.85
C GLN A 354 14.76 -8.27 30.71
N ILE A 355 13.63 -8.93 30.41
CA ILE A 355 12.38 -8.77 31.18
C ILE A 355 12.56 -9.31 32.61
N ILE A 356 13.22 -10.46 32.78
CA ILE A 356 13.53 -11.03 34.11
C ILE A 356 14.47 -10.11 34.89
N ASN A 357 15.53 -9.60 34.27
CA ASN A 357 16.51 -8.72 34.94
C ASN A 357 15.89 -7.41 35.43
N LYS A 358 14.78 -6.98 34.81
CA LYS A 358 13.97 -5.83 35.23
C LYS A 358 12.81 -6.21 36.15
N GLU A 359 12.80 -7.45 36.61
CA GLU A 359 11.84 -8.04 37.53
C GLU A 359 10.39 -8.10 37.02
N TYR A 360 10.13 -7.97 35.72
CA TYR A 360 8.79 -8.09 35.12
C TYR A 360 8.37 -9.54 34.82
N ALA A 361 9.25 -10.51 35.09
CA ALA A 361 8.97 -11.91 34.87
C ALA A 361 9.49 -12.77 36.03
N TYR A 362 8.93 -13.97 36.16
CA TYR A 362 9.32 -14.94 37.18
C TYR A 362 9.27 -16.37 36.62
N GLN A 363 10.14 -17.22 37.15
CA GLN A 363 10.21 -18.63 36.77
C GLN A 363 9.43 -19.50 37.76
N VAL A 364 8.69 -20.49 37.26
CA VAL A 364 8.06 -21.54 38.08
C VAL A 364 8.09 -22.87 37.33
N GLY A 365 8.74 -23.88 37.89
CA GLY A 365 8.74 -25.24 37.33
C GLY A 365 9.25 -25.34 35.89
N GLY A 366 10.25 -24.54 35.52
CA GLY A 366 10.81 -24.49 34.16
C GLY A 366 10.09 -23.54 33.20
N ASP A 367 8.87 -23.10 33.53
CA ASP A 367 8.15 -22.06 32.78
C ASP A 367 8.63 -20.67 33.23
N VAL A 368 8.54 -19.69 32.35
CA VAL A 368 8.73 -18.26 32.66
C VAL A 368 7.46 -17.51 32.34
N PHE A 369 6.90 -16.80 33.30
CA PHE A 369 5.70 -15.99 33.16
C PHE A 369 6.01 -14.50 33.26
N PHE A 370 5.28 -13.69 32.48
CA PHE A 370 5.23 -12.23 32.65
C PHE A 370 4.29 -11.89 33.81
N ALA A 371 4.74 -11.04 34.72
CA ALA A 371 3.96 -10.55 35.86
C ALA A 371 3.18 -9.30 35.45
N VAL A 372 1.90 -9.44 35.10
CA VAL A 372 1.10 -8.32 34.56
C VAL A 372 0.83 -7.22 35.58
N ASP A 373 0.78 -7.58 36.87
CA ASP A 373 0.61 -6.65 37.99
C ASP A 373 1.75 -5.64 38.11
N LYS A 374 2.95 -6.00 37.66
CA LYS A 374 4.12 -5.12 37.62
C LYS A 374 4.09 -4.11 36.48
N PHE A 375 3.17 -4.22 35.51
CA PHE A 375 3.05 -3.30 34.39
C PHE A 375 1.76 -2.45 34.49
N PRO A 376 1.82 -1.24 35.09
CA PRO A 376 0.64 -0.43 35.39
C PRO A 376 -0.22 -0.05 34.17
N ASN A 377 0.39 0.01 32.99
CA ASN A 377 -0.28 0.40 31.74
C ASN A 377 -0.86 -0.81 30.96
N TYR A 378 -0.93 -2.00 31.57
CA TYR A 378 -1.50 -3.18 30.93
C TYR A 378 -3.00 -2.96 30.65
N GLY A 379 -3.42 -3.19 29.40
CA GLY A 379 -4.80 -2.93 28.96
C GLY A 379 -4.96 -1.59 28.22
N GLN A 380 -3.89 -0.82 28.02
CA GLN A 380 -3.94 0.49 27.35
C GLN A 380 -4.40 0.40 25.89
N LEU A 381 -4.06 -0.68 25.17
CA LEU A 381 -4.46 -0.84 23.78
C LEU A 381 -5.93 -1.29 23.68
N SER A 382 -6.27 -2.33 24.43
CA SER A 382 -7.59 -2.96 24.42
C SER A 382 -8.67 -2.15 25.16
N GLY A 383 -8.27 -1.30 26.11
CA GLY A 383 -9.17 -0.63 27.06
C GLY A 383 -9.73 -1.55 28.15
N GLN A 384 -9.29 -2.80 28.22
CA GLN A 384 -9.72 -3.73 29.26
C GLN A 384 -9.00 -3.40 30.58
N LYS A 385 -9.77 -3.23 31.66
CA LYS A 385 -9.20 -3.12 33.00
C LYS A 385 -8.78 -4.50 33.51
N LEU A 386 -7.64 -4.60 34.18
CA LEU A 386 -7.14 -5.83 34.83
C LEU A 386 -8.21 -6.48 35.73
N GLU A 387 -9.00 -5.68 36.44
CA GLU A 387 -10.07 -6.13 37.34
C GLU A 387 -11.23 -6.86 36.61
N HIS A 388 -11.43 -6.57 35.33
CA HIS A 388 -12.46 -7.20 34.49
C HIS A 388 -11.91 -8.43 33.74
N ASN A 389 -10.59 -8.63 33.73
CA ASN A 389 -9.91 -9.79 33.17
C ASN A 389 -9.91 -10.95 34.18
N ARG A 390 -11.11 -11.44 34.54
CA ARG A 390 -11.22 -12.72 35.23
C ARG A 390 -10.84 -13.84 34.25
N ALA A 391 -9.62 -14.34 34.37
CA ALA A 391 -9.23 -15.58 33.71
C ALA A 391 -10.19 -16.70 34.16
N GLY A 392 -10.94 -17.28 33.22
CA GLY A 392 -11.89 -18.33 33.57
C GLY A 392 -12.86 -18.77 32.46
N GLU A 393 -13.10 -17.99 31.41
CA GLU A 393 -14.17 -18.37 30.47
C GLU A 393 -13.78 -19.40 29.40
N ARG A 394 -12.48 -19.70 29.17
CA ARG A 394 -12.07 -20.63 28.07
C ARG A 394 -10.92 -21.61 28.33
N VAL A 395 -10.08 -21.43 29.36
CA VAL A 395 -8.96 -22.35 29.66
C VAL A 395 -8.79 -22.48 31.17
N ALA A 396 -8.45 -23.68 31.66
CA ALA A 396 -8.14 -23.91 33.07
C ALA A 396 -7.02 -22.97 33.55
N VAL A 397 -7.25 -22.25 34.64
CA VAL A 397 -6.26 -21.37 35.26
C VAL A 397 -5.14 -22.24 35.82
N ASP A 398 -3.91 -22.04 35.32
CA ASP A 398 -2.72 -22.67 35.88
C ASP A 398 -2.49 -22.11 37.30
N SER A 399 -2.70 -22.94 38.31
CA SER A 399 -2.62 -22.56 39.73
C SER A 399 -1.22 -22.13 40.17
N ARG A 400 -0.20 -22.34 39.32
CA ARG A 400 1.18 -21.92 39.56
C ARG A 400 1.40 -20.43 39.26
N LYS A 401 0.49 -19.78 38.54
CA LYS A 401 0.58 -18.35 38.24
C LYS A 401 0.27 -17.51 39.48
N ARG A 402 1.08 -16.49 39.72
CA ARG A 402 0.85 -15.50 40.79
C ARG A 402 -0.39 -14.66 40.54
N ASN A 403 -0.64 -14.33 39.27
CA ASN A 403 -1.86 -13.67 38.81
C ASN A 403 -2.49 -14.48 37.65
N PRO A 404 -3.80 -14.74 37.65
CA PRO A 404 -4.46 -15.48 36.56
C PRO A 404 -4.27 -14.86 35.16
N ALA A 405 -4.04 -13.54 35.08
CA ALA A 405 -3.77 -12.82 33.84
C ALA A 405 -2.29 -12.89 33.38
N ASP A 406 -1.39 -13.45 34.19
CA ASP A 406 0.00 -13.70 33.78
C ASP A 406 0.05 -14.64 32.57
N PHE A 407 0.95 -14.37 31.63
CA PHE A 407 1.10 -15.14 30.40
C PHE A 407 2.52 -15.67 30.24
N ALA A 408 2.65 -16.81 29.56
CA ALA A 408 3.94 -17.48 29.39
C ALA A 408 4.83 -16.71 28.41
N LEU A 409 6.06 -16.46 28.82
CA LEU A 409 7.18 -16.03 27.98
C LEU A 409 7.94 -17.24 27.45
N TRP A 410 8.19 -18.22 28.32
CA TRP A 410 8.82 -19.50 28.00
C TRP A 410 8.02 -20.64 28.61
N LYS A 411 7.82 -21.71 27.86
CA LYS A 411 7.12 -22.91 28.28
C LYS A 411 8.11 -24.06 28.30
N SER A 412 8.25 -24.70 29.45
CA SER A 412 8.99 -25.94 29.63
C SER A 412 8.48 -27.02 28.67
N ALA A 413 9.42 -27.79 28.12
CA ALA A 413 9.09 -28.80 27.13
C ALA A 413 8.47 -30.03 27.78
N LYS A 414 7.42 -30.57 27.16
CA LYS A 414 6.94 -31.92 27.45
C LYS A 414 7.75 -32.95 26.67
N PRO A 415 7.86 -34.21 27.14
CA PRO A 415 8.56 -35.26 26.41
C PRO A 415 8.09 -35.39 24.96
N GLY A 416 9.03 -35.31 24.02
CA GLY A 416 8.76 -35.42 22.58
C GLY A 416 8.31 -34.12 21.89
N GLU A 417 8.14 -33.00 22.60
CA GLU A 417 7.88 -31.71 21.97
C GLU A 417 9.19 -31.06 21.46
N PRO A 418 9.14 -30.27 20.36
CA PRO A 418 10.25 -29.41 19.95
C PRO A 418 10.69 -28.49 21.09
N SER A 419 12.00 -28.42 21.34
CA SER A 419 12.55 -27.65 22.45
C SER A 419 13.97 -27.17 22.18
N TRP A 420 14.36 -26.13 22.92
CA TRP A 420 15.68 -25.52 22.90
C TRP A 420 16.21 -25.39 24.33
N GLU A 421 17.53 -25.50 24.48
CA GLU A 421 18.21 -25.20 25.74
C GLU A 421 18.07 -23.72 26.09
N SER A 422 17.76 -23.41 27.34
CA SER A 422 17.68 -22.03 27.84
C SER A 422 18.17 -21.96 29.28
N PRO A 423 18.45 -20.76 29.81
CA PRO A 423 18.77 -20.57 31.23
C PRO A 423 17.70 -21.10 32.20
N TRP A 424 16.47 -21.33 31.70
CA TRP A 424 15.33 -21.81 32.50
C TRP A 424 15.02 -23.30 32.29
N GLY A 425 15.87 -24.01 31.53
CA GLY A 425 15.69 -25.41 31.14
C GLY A 425 15.23 -25.58 29.69
N LEU A 426 15.02 -26.84 29.28
CA LEU A 426 14.50 -27.17 27.95
C LEU A 426 13.06 -26.67 27.81
N GLY A 427 12.80 -25.94 26.72
CA GLY A 427 11.48 -25.39 26.46
C GLY A 427 11.37 -24.70 25.12
N ARG A 428 10.34 -23.85 24.99
CA ARG A 428 9.99 -23.14 23.77
C ARG A 428 9.30 -21.82 24.09
N PRO A 429 9.28 -20.85 23.16
CA PRO A 429 8.59 -19.59 23.36
C PRO A 429 7.10 -19.73 23.66
N GLY A 430 6.57 -18.78 24.43
CA GLY A 430 5.15 -18.46 24.42
C GLY A 430 4.76 -17.65 23.18
N TRP A 431 3.50 -17.72 22.77
CA TRP A 431 3.04 -17.12 21.51
C TRP A 431 3.29 -15.60 21.38
N HIS A 432 3.28 -14.84 22.48
CA HIS A 432 3.41 -13.38 22.41
C HIS A 432 4.86 -12.90 22.26
N ILE A 433 5.81 -13.59 22.93
CA ILE A 433 7.20 -13.11 23.02
C ILE A 433 7.93 -13.13 21.67
N GLU A 434 7.45 -13.98 20.76
CA GLU A 434 8.03 -14.14 19.43
C GLU A 434 7.95 -12.84 18.62
N CYS A 435 6.78 -12.21 18.57
CA CYS A 435 6.55 -11.01 17.77
C CYS A 435 7.28 -9.80 18.36
N SER A 436 7.36 -9.71 19.69
CA SER A 436 8.15 -8.66 20.37
C SER A 436 9.64 -8.78 20.05
N ALA A 437 10.21 -9.99 20.12
CA ALA A 437 11.62 -10.22 19.82
C ALA A 437 11.96 -9.97 18.35
N MET A 438 11.14 -10.51 17.43
CA MET A 438 11.37 -10.36 15.99
C MET A 438 11.16 -8.93 15.51
N SER A 439 10.09 -8.25 15.95
CA SER A 439 9.85 -6.85 15.57
C SER A 439 10.99 -5.95 16.07
N ALA A 440 11.46 -6.13 17.30
CA ALA A 440 12.61 -5.39 17.83
C ALA A 440 13.90 -5.67 17.04
N HIS A 441 14.15 -6.91 16.63
CA HIS A 441 15.33 -7.28 15.83
C HIS A 441 15.35 -6.56 14.46
N TYR A 442 14.24 -6.60 13.72
CA TYR A 442 14.20 -6.04 12.36
C TYR A 442 13.95 -4.54 12.32
N LEU A 443 13.17 -4.00 13.27
CA LEU A 443 12.66 -2.63 13.21
C LEU A 443 13.10 -1.74 14.38
N THR A 444 13.80 -2.29 15.37
CA THR A 444 14.06 -1.72 16.71
C THR A 444 12.83 -1.73 17.63
N PHE A 445 12.99 -1.44 18.92
CA PHE A 445 11.89 -1.26 19.87
C PHE A 445 10.98 -0.06 19.56
N LYS A 446 11.37 0.80 18.61
CA LYS A 446 10.62 2.00 18.25
C LYS A 446 10.38 2.06 16.74
N PHE A 447 9.16 1.78 16.30
CA PHE A 447 8.79 1.71 14.88
C PHE A 447 7.39 2.28 14.59
N ASP A 448 7.07 2.41 13.30
CA ASP A 448 5.96 3.25 12.85
C ASP A 448 4.60 2.55 12.98
N ILE A 449 4.46 1.37 12.38
CA ILE A 449 3.16 0.69 12.25
C ILE A 449 3.24 -0.74 12.76
N HIS A 450 2.31 -1.13 13.64
CA HIS A 450 2.05 -2.52 13.99
C HIS A 450 0.63 -2.91 13.57
N GLY A 451 0.50 -3.98 12.77
CA GLY A 451 -0.75 -4.44 12.18
C GLY A 451 -1.18 -5.85 12.59
N GLY A 452 -2.50 -6.10 12.59
CA GLY A 452 -3.05 -7.45 12.73
C GLY A 452 -4.57 -7.52 12.59
N GLY A 453 -5.16 -8.69 12.81
CA GLY A 453 -6.61 -8.82 12.95
C GLY A 453 -7.10 -8.18 14.25
N ILE A 454 -8.36 -7.72 14.31
CA ILE A 454 -8.94 -7.10 15.51
C ILE A 454 -8.95 -8.02 16.74
N ASP A 455 -8.92 -9.34 16.56
CA ASP A 455 -8.73 -10.33 17.63
C ASP A 455 -7.31 -10.33 18.23
N LEU A 456 -6.33 -9.75 17.54
CA LEU A 456 -4.98 -9.63 18.07
C LEU A 456 -4.81 -8.44 19.01
N ILE A 457 -5.76 -7.48 19.04
CA ILE A 457 -5.74 -6.39 20.04
C ILE A 457 -5.55 -6.95 21.45
N PHE A 458 -6.30 -7.99 21.79
CA PHE A 458 -6.20 -8.67 23.08
C PHE A 458 -6.38 -10.18 22.94
N PRO A 459 -5.51 -11.01 23.56
CA PRO A 459 -4.40 -10.59 24.41
C PRO A 459 -3.10 -10.28 23.66
N HIS A 460 -3.00 -10.59 22.36
CA HIS A 460 -1.71 -10.71 21.69
C HIS A 460 -0.88 -9.41 21.66
N HIS A 461 -1.38 -8.36 21.03
CA HIS A 461 -0.68 -7.08 20.91
C HIS A 461 -0.56 -6.34 22.24
N GLU A 462 -1.53 -6.49 23.16
CA GLU A 462 -1.41 -5.98 24.52
C GLU A 462 -0.21 -6.60 25.26
N ASN A 463 -0.01 -7.91 25.12
CA ASN A 463 1.12 -8.61 25.69
C ASN A 463 2.44 -8.20 25.05
N GLU A 464 2.45 -7.94 23.74
CA GLU A 464 3.65 -7.47 23.05
C GLU A 464 4.09 -6.08 23.51
N ILE A 465 3.13 -5.18 23.75
CA ILE A 465 3.42 -3.87 24.34
C ILE A 465 4.05 -4.06 25.72
N ALA A 466 3.45 -4.88 26.58
CA ALA A 466 3.96 -5.12 27.92
C ALA A 466 5.38 -5.72 27.91
N GLN A 467 5.63 -6.72 27.08
CA GLN A 467 6.93 -7.36 26.91
C GLN A 467 7.99 -6.39 26.40
N SER A 468 7.68 -5.65 25.34
CA SER A 468 8.62 -4.73 24.70
C SER A 468 8.94 -3.54 25.61
N CYS A 469 7.95 -2.97 26.31
CA CYS A 469 8.15 -1.88 27.26
C CYS A 469 8.88 -2.33 28.53
N ALA A 470 8.62 -3.55 29.02
CA ALA A 470 9.38 -4.13 30.12
C ALA A 470 10.86 -4.28 29.74
N ALA A 471 11.16 -4.84 28.56
CA ALA A 471 12.52 -4.99 28.08
C ALA A 471 13.20 -3.65 27.74
N CYS A 472 12.46 -2.67 27.21
CA CYS A 472 12.98 -1.36 26.81
C CYS A 472 11.94 -0.27 27.13
N GLN A 473 12.24 0.63 28.07
CA GLN A 473 11.30 1.67 28.51
C GLN A 473 10.96 2.69 27.41
N GLU A 474 11.83 2.85 26.41
CA GLU A 474 11.60 3.73 25.25
C GLU A 474 10.82 3.04 24.11
N SER A 475 10.43 1.77 24.30
CA SER A 475 9.66 1.02 23.31
C SER A 475 8.37 1.73 22.95
N SER A 476 8.11 1.89 21.65
CA SER A 476 6.98 2.66 21.15
C SER A 476 6.63 2.27 19.72
N VAL A 477 5.36 1.92 19.51
CA VAL A 477 4.76 1.81 18.18
C VAL A 477 3.88 3.04 17.98
N SER A 478 4.08 3.78 16.89
CA SER A 478 3.32 5.02 16.65
C SER A 478 1.87 4.75 16.27
N TYR A 479 1.61 3.75 15.43
CA TYR A 479 0.27 3.44 14.91
C TYR A 479 -0.06 1.95 15.02
N TRP A 480 -1.13 1.64 15.76
CA TRP A 480 -1.69 0.28 15.85
C TRP A 480 -2.89 0.15 14.91
N MET A 481 -2.77 -0.66 13.86
CA MET A 481 -3.81 -0.81 12.84
C MET A 481 -4.43 -2.21 12.90
N HIS A 482 -5.76 -2.30 12.94
CA HIS A 482 -6.44 -3.60 13.02
C HIS A 482 -7.58 -3.72 12.01
N ASN A 483 -7.60 -4.83 11.25
CA ASN A 483 -8.71 -5.12 10.34
C ASN A 483 -9.88 -5.79 11.06
N GLY A 484 -11.09 -5.46 10.62
CA GLY A 484 -12.33 -6.07 11.11
C GLY A 484 -12.42 -7.56 10.82
N HIS A 485 -13.28 -8.25 11.56
CA HIS A 485 -13.57 -9.67 11.36
C HIS A 485 -14.23 -9.95 10.02
N VAL A 486 -14.08 -11.19 9.55
CA VAL A 486 -14.94 -11.72 8.51
C VAL A 486 -16.03 -12.56 9.19
N THR A 487 -17.28 -12.29 8.85
CA THR A 487 -18.46 -13.00 9.37
C THR A 487 -19.10 -13.84 8.28
N ASN A 488 -19.85 -14.88 8.66
CA ASN A 488 -20.71 -15.65 7.77
C ASN A 488 -22.12 -15.59 8.38
N ASN A 489 -23.11 -15.07 7.64
CA ASN A 489 -24.45 -14.78 8.18
C ASN A 489 -24.43 -13.96 9.48
N ASN A 490 -23.57 -12.93 9.54
CA ASN A 490 -23.32 -12.10 10.73
C ASN A 490 -22.72 -12.83 11.96
N GLU A 491 -22.43 -14.13 11.88
CA GLU A 491 -21.67 -14.85 12.89
C GLU A 491 -20.17 -14.80 12.59
N LYS A 492 -19.33 -14.68 13.61
CA LYS A 492 -17.88 -14.70 13.43
C LYS A 492 -17.44 -16.04 12.84
N MET A 493 -16.67 -16.01 11.76
CA MET A 493 -16.07 -17.24 11.24
C MET A 493 -15.00 -17.78 12.19
N SER A 494 -15.09 -19.05 12.52
CA SER A 494 -14.09 -19.74 13.33
C SER A 494 -14.07 -21.24 13.04
N LYS A 495 -12.92 -21.88 13.23
CA LYS A 495 -12.80 -23.34 13.10
C LYS A 495 -13.71 -24.09 14.08
N SER A 496 -13.92 -23.53 15.28
CA SER A 496 -14.80 -24.12 16.30
C SER A 496 -16.28 -24.13 15.92
N LEU A 497 -16.74 -23.17 15.10
CA LEU A 497 -18.12 -23.11 14.63
C LEU A 497 -18.32 -23.84 13.29
N ASN A 498 -17.26 -24.47 12.74
CA ASN A 498 -17.27 -25.17 11.45
C ASN A 498 -17.85 -24.34 10.29
N ASN A 499 -17.79 -23.00 10.38
CA ASN A 499 -18.39 -22.06 9.44
C ASN A 499 -17.35 -21.24 8.65
N PHE A 500 -16.09 -21.71 8.62
CA PHE A 500 -14.99 -21.05 7.93
C PHE A 500 -14.76 -21.66 6.54
N PHE A 501 -14.32 -20.82 5.61
CA PHE A 501 -13.91 -21.24 4.27
C PHE A 501 -12.43 -20.95 4.06
N THR A 502 -11.71 -21.94 3.55
CA THR A 502 -10.34 -21.76 3.08
C THR A 502 -10.32 -20.86 1.84
N ILE A 503 -9.19 -20.19 1.61
CA ILE A 503 -9.00 -19.41 0.38
C ILE A 503 -9.15 -20.32 -0.84
N ARG A 504 -8.67 -21.57 -0.75
CA ARG A 504 -8.70 -22.55 -1.85
C ARG A 504 -10.09 -23.02 -2.22
N GLU A 505 -10.93 -23.37 -1.24
CA GLU A 505 -12.32 -23.74 -1.52
C GLU A 505 -13.07 -22.62 -2.27
N ILE A 506 -12.71 -21.37 -1.99
CA ILE A 506 -13.26 -20.22 -2.70
C ILE A 506 -12.61 -20.08 -4.09
N THR A 507 -11.28 -20.13 -4.21
CA THR A 507 -10.58 -19.93 -5.50
C THR A 507 -10.73 -21.10 -6.47
N GLU A 508 -11.13 -22.26 -5.99
CA GLU A 508 -11.61 -23.37 -6.82
C GLU A 508 -12.85 -22.97 -7.61
N LYS A 509 -13.74 -22.14 -7.06
CA LYS A 509 -15.00 -21.74 -7.70
C LYS A 509 -14.99 -20.32 -8.27
N TYR A 510 -14.12 -19.45 -7.76
CA TYR A 510 -14.05 -18.04 -8.14
C TYR A 510 -12.62 -17.64 -8.49
N HIS A 511 -12.48 -16.68 -9.39
CA HIS A 511 -11.16 -16.15 -9.72
C HIS A 511 -10.52 -15.46 -8.49
N PRO A 512 -9.21 -15.62 -8.21
CA PRO A 512 -8.57 -14.98 -7.06
C PRO A 512 -8.74 -13.46 -6.99
N LEU A 513 -8.75 -12.76 -8.14
CA LEU A 513 -9.07 -11.32 -8.19
C LEU A 513 -10.50 -10.99 -7.74
N ALA A 514 -11.48 -11.87 -7.97
CA ALA A 514 -12.84 -11.67 -7.46
C ALA A 514 -12.87 -11.77 -5.93
N LEU A 515 -12.12 -12.72 -5.37
CA LEU A 515 -11.95 -12.83 -3.92
C LEU A 515 -11.21 -11.62 -3.35
N ARG A 516 -10.14 -11.16 -4.00
CA ARG A 516 -9.42 -9.95 -3.59
C ARG A 516 -10.34 -8.72 -3.62
N HIS A 517 -11.12 -8.54 -4.69
CA HIS A 517 -12.10 -7.45 -4.80
C HIS A 517 -13.12 -7.49 -3.67
N PHE A 518 -13.69 -8.66 -3.39
CA PHE A 518 -14.58 -8.86 -2.25
C PHE A 518 -13.90 -8.46 -0.92
N LEU A 519 -12.65 -8.86 -0.73
CA LEU A 519 -11.87 -8.54 0.47
C LEU A 519 -11.55 -7.04 0.63
N ILE A 520 -11.75 -6.19 -0.37
CA ILE A 520 -11.56 -4.73 -0.28
C ILE A 520 -12.84 -3.94 -0.56
N SER A 521 -13.98 -4.61 -0.75
CA SER A 521 -15.28 -3.97 -1.01
C SER A 521 -15.87 -3.30 0.23
N ALA A 522 -15.39 -3.67 1.42
CA ALA A 522 -15.70 -3.01 2.69
C ALA A 522 -14.43 -2.39 3.29
N HIS A 523 -14.58 -1.25 3.97
CA HIS A 523 -13.50 -0.58 4.71
C HIS A 523 -12.77 -1.57 5.62
N TYR A 524 -11.44 -1.54 5.68
CA TYR A 524 -10.63 -2.62 6.30
C TYR A 524 -11.01 -2.90 7.77
N ARG A 525 -11.40 -1.86 8.51
CA ARG A 525 -11.83 -1.92 9.92
C ARG A 525 -13.25 -2.44 10.14
N SER A 526 -14.11 -2.35 9.12
CA SER A 526 -15.48 -2.84 9.23
C SER A 526 -15.52 -4.36 9.16
N PRO A 527 -16.47 -5.00 9.85
CA PRO A 527 -16.80 -6.40 9.60
C PRO A 527 -17.09 -6.61 8.11
N LEU A 528 -16.57 -7.70 7.56
CA LEU A 528 -16.86 -8.13 6.19
C LEU A 528 -17.74 -9.36 6.26
N ASN A 529 -19.02 -9.21 5.92
CA ASN A 529 -19.92 -10.36 5.84
C ASN A 529 -19.62 -11.14 4.55
N TYR A 530 -19.50 -12.46 4.65
CA TYR A 530 -19.32 -13.37 3.52
C TYR A 530 -20.67 -13.92 3.09
N THR A 531 -21.03 -13.66 1.84
CA THR A 531 -22.15 -14.32 1.16
C THR A 531 -21.75 -14.66 -0.27
N ILE A 532 -22.38 -15.70 -0.83
CA ILE A 532 -22.16 -16.11 -2.22
C ILE A 532 -22.52 -14.96 -3.17
N SER A 533 -23.66 -14.29 -2.95
CA SER A 533 -24.11 -13.16 -3.77
C SER A 533 -23.10 -12.00 -3.83
N GLN A 534 -22.46 -11.64 -2.71
CA GLN A 534 -21.43 -10.60 -2.71
C GLN A 534 -20.15 -11.02 -3.44
N LEU A 535 -19.79 -12.30 -3.38
CA LEU A 535 -18.67 -12.83 -4.13
C LEU A 535 -18.97 -12.92 -5.64
N GLU A 536 -20.20 -13.25 -6.02
CA GLU A 536 -20.67 -13.19 -7.41
C GLU A 536 -20.66 -11.76 -7.95
N SER A 537 -21.13 -10.80 -7.15
CA SER A 537 -21.08 -9.37 -7.48
C SER A 537 -19.63 -8.92 -7.69
N SER A 538 -18.70 -9.40 -6.86
CA SER A 538 -17.26 -9.11 -7.03
C SER A 538 -16.69 -9.78 -8.28
N SER A 539 -17.16 -10.98 -8.64
CA SER A 539 -16.75 -11.65 -9.89
C SER A 539 -17.25 -10.90 -11.13
N ASP A 540 -18.50 -10.41 -11.12
CA ASP A 540 -19.05 -9.61 -12.22
C ASP A 540 -18.32 -8.26 -12.33
N ALA A 541 -18.01 -7.61 -11.20
CA ALA A 541 -17.24 -6.37 -11.18
C ALA A 541 -15.84 -6.54 -11.80
N ILE A 542 -15.13 -7.61 -11.45
CA ILE A 542 -13.83 -7.93 -12.08
C ILE A 542 -14.01 -8.21 -13.58
N TYR A 543 -15.02 -9.00 -13.97
CA TYR A 543 -15.28 -9.24 -15.39
C TYR A 543 -15.51 -7.93 -16.15
N TYR A 544 -16.34 -7.02 -15.61
CA TYR A 544 -16.62 -5.72 -16.21
C TYR A 544 -15.36 -4.86 -16.36
N ILE A 545 -14.50 -4.80 -15.34
CA ILE A 545 -13.23 -4.06 -15.38
C ILE A 545 -12.36 -4.59 -16.52
N PHE A 546 -12.12 -5.90 -16.55
CA PHE A 546 -11.21 -6.50 -17.53
C PHE A 546 -11.79 -6.49 -18.95
N GLN A 547 -13.10 -6.63 -19.12
CA GLN A 547 -13.78 -6.51 -20.41
C GLN A 547 -13.63 -5.08 -20.96
N THR A 548 -13.89 -4.07 -20.13
CA THR A 548 -13.71 -2.66 -20.50
C THR A 548 -12.28 -2.36 -20.95
N LEU A 549 -11.29 -2.93 -20.24
CA LEU A 549 -9.87 -2.74 -20.56
C LEU A 549 -9.46 -3.48 -21.85
N GLN A 550 -9.99 -4.68 -22.09
CA GLN A 550 -9.79 -5.46 -23.30
C GLN A 550 -10.41 -4.76 -24.51
N ASP A 551 -11.67 -4.34 -24.43
CA ASP A 551 -12.35 -3.64 -25.53
C ASP A 551 -11.62 -2.33 -25.89
N CYS A 552 -11.08 -1.64 -24.88
CA CYS A 552 -10.23 -0.47 -25.07
C CYS A 552 -8.88 -0.83 -25.72
N GLU A 553 -8.25 -1.94 -25.35
CA GLU A 553 -7.04 -2.45 -26.01
C GLU A 553 -7.28 -2.69 -27.50
N ASP A 554 -8.35 -3.40 -27.83
CA ASP A 554 -8.69 -3.81 -29.20
C ASP A 554 -9.06 -2.59 -30.06
N ALA A 555 -9.80 -1.64 -29.49
CA ALA A 555 -10.15 -0.40 -30.19
C ALA A 555 -8.92 0.50 -30.45
N LEU A 556 -7.90 0.46 -29.57
CA LEU A 556 -6.68 1.24 -29.72
C LEU A 556 -5.62 0.55 -30.60
N ALA A 557 -5.68 -0.78 -30.77
CA ALA A 557 -4.68 -1.55 -31.50
C ALA A 557 -4.38 -1.03 -32.93
N PRO A 558 -5.38 -0.66 -33.77
CA PRO A 558 -5.12 -0.14 -35.12
C PRO A 558 -4.31 1.16 -35.14
N PHE A 559 -4.29 1.92 -34.04
CA PHE A 559 -3.63 3.23 -33.94
C PHE A 559 -2.22 3.15 -33.34
N ARG A 560 -1.80 1.99 -32.81
CA ARG A 560 -0.45 1.81 -32.24
C ARG A 560 0.63 1.68 -33.32
N ASP A 561 0.30 1.08 -34.47
CA ASP A 561 1.25 0.83 -35.57
C ASP A 561 1.46 2.03 -36.50
N GLU A 562 0.61 3.07 -36.46
CA GLU A 562 0.73 4.26 -37.32
C GLU A 562 1.82 5.27 -36.89
N GLY A 563 2.74 4.88 -36.00
CA GLY A 563 3.89 5.71 -35.61
C GLY A 563 3.53 6.91 -34.71
N LEU A 564 2.36 6.88 -34.06
CA LEU A 564 2.00 7.84 -33.02
C LEU A 564 2.90 7.59 -31.81
N LYS A 565 4.00 8.35 -31.70
CA LYS A 565 4.76 8.46 -30.46
C LYS A 565 3.79 8.98 -29.38
N GLU A 566 3.78 8.33 -28.21
CA GLU A 566 2.91 8.69 -27.08
C GLU A 566 2.83 10.22 -26.91
N GLY A 567 1.63 10.77 -27.11
CA GLY A 567 1.37 12.19 -26.88
C GLY A 567 1.76 13.15 -27.99
N ALA A 568 2.29 12.73 -29.15
CA ALA A 568 2.68 13.62 -30.23
C ALA A 568 2.02 13.29 -31.59
N ASP A 569 1.60 14.31 -32.34
CA ASP A 569 1.18 14.14 -33.73
C ASP A 569 2.39 13.82 -34.66
N GLN A 570 2.13 13.58 -35.95
CA GLN A 570 3.16 13.30 -36.95
C GLN A 570 4.21 14.44 -37.11
N ASN A 571 3.93 15.62 -36.54
CA ASN A 571 4.78 16.81 -36.54
C ASN A 571 5.41 17.11 -35.16
N GLY A 572 5.25 16.24 -34.16
CA GLY A 572 5.83 16.41 -32.82
C GLY A 572 5.05 17.31 -31.86
N ARG A 573 3.80 17.70 -32.19
CA ARG A 573 2.96 18.55 -31.32
C ARG A 573 2.16 17.72 -30.33
N THR A 574 2.07 18.19 -29.08
CA THR A 574 1.31 17.50 -28.03
C THR A 574 -0.17 17.41 -28.39
N VAL A 575 -0.70 16.19 -28.55
CA VAL A 575 -2.13 15.98 -28.82
C VAL A 575 -2.91 16.28 -27.54
N LYS A 576 -3.73 17.32 -27.55
CA LYS A 576 -4.60 17.67 -26.42
C LYS A 576 -5.70 16.60 -26.27
N ILE A 577 -5.88 16.10 -25.05
CA ILE A 577 -7.02 15.24 -24.70
C ILE A 577 -8.31 16.06 -24.63
N THR A 578 -9.45 15.37 -24.73
CA THR A 578 -10.76 16.02 -24.61
C THR A 578 -10.96 16.60 -23.20
N PRO A 579 -11.67 17.73 -23.06
CA PRO A 579 -11.97 18.30 -21.74
C PRO A 579 -12.66 17.30 -20.80
N THR A 580 -13.57 16.47 -21.35
CA THR A 580 -14.25 15.41 -20.61
C THR A 580 -13.30 14.33 -20.10
N ALA A 581 -12.28 13.95 -20.86
CA ALA A 581 -11.26 13.00 -20.41
C ALA A 581 -10.37 13.62 -19.32
N GLN A 582 -9.99 14.89 -19.48
CA GLN A 582 -9.22 15.61 -18.48
C GLN A 582 -9.98 15.72 -17.15
N GLU A 583 -11.27 16.05 -17.21
CA GLU A 583 -12.16 16.09 -16.04
C GLU A 583 -12.28 14.71 -15.39
N CYS A 584 -12.50 13.67 -16.19
CA CYS A 584 -12.58 12.28 -15.71
C CYS A 584 -11.31 11.85 -14.96
N ILE A 585 -10.12 12.12 -15.53
CA ILE A 585 -8.83 11.81 -14.89
C ILE A 585 -8.66 12.60 -13.60
N SER A 586 -8.96 13.91 -13.63
CA SER A 586 -8.85 14.77 -12.45
C SER A 586 -9.80 14.31 -11.33
N LYS A 587 -11.04 13.94 -11.66
CA LYS A 587 -12.02 13.42 -10.70
C LYS A 587 -11.56 12.09 -10.11
N LEU A 588 -11.13 11.15 -10.95
CA LEU A 588 -10.61 9.85 -10.53
C LEU A 588 -9.43 10.02 -9.56
N LYS A 589 -8.43 10.81 -9.94
CA LYS A 589 -7.25 11.07 -9.12
C LYS A 589 -7.61 11.73 -7.80
N ASN A 590 -8.45 12.77 -7.84
CA ASN A 590 -8.83 13.51 -6.64
C ASN A 590 -9.58 12.65 -5.64
N GLU A 591 -10.53 11.84 -6.12
CA GLU A 591 -11.31 10.94 -5.28
C GLU A 591 -10.45 9.79 -4.74
N PHE A 592 -9.66 9.14 -5.59
CA PHE A 592 -8.73 8.08 -5.20
C PHE A 592 -7.81 8.56 -4.08
N GLU A 593 -7.11 9.69 -4.28
CA GLU A 593 -6.26 10.28 -3.25
C GLU A 593 -7.04 10.61 -1.98
N SER A 594 -8.21 11.25 -2.11
CA SER A 594 -9.00 11.67 -0.95
C SER A 594 -9.46 10.47 -0.11
N LYS A 595 -9.88 9.39 -0.75
CA LYS A 595 -10.39 8.20 -0.06
C LYS A 595 -9.26 7.33 0.48
N MET A 596 -8.15 7.19 -0.23
CA MET A 596 -6.98 6.49 0.29
C MET A 596 -6.32 7.25 1.46
N CYS A 597 -6.29 8.59 1.40
CA CYS A 597 -5.81 9.44 2.49
C CYS A 597 -6.71 9.34 3.73
N ASP A 598 -8.00 9.08 3.56
CA ASP A 598 -8.93 8.90 4.66
C ASP A 598 -8.97 7.44 5.13
N ASP A 599 -7.89 6.99 5.79
CA ASP A 599 -7.82 5.66 6.42
C ASP A 599 -8.06 4.50 5.43
N LEU A 600 -7.50 4.58 4.22
CA LEU A 600 -7.57 3.53 3.18
C LEU A 600 -9.02 3.14 2.81
N ASN A 601 -9.88 4.12 2.51
CA ASN A 601 -11.29 3.88 2.21
C ASN A 601 -11.52 3.30 0.80
N THR A 602 -11.13 2.04 0.61
CA THR A 602 -11.22 1.31 -0.68
C THR A 602 -12.65 1.13 -1.18
N ALA A 603 -13.61 0.93 -0.28
CA ALA A 603 -15.01 0.70 -0.64
C ALA A 603 -15.58 1.84 -1.49
N GLN A 604 -15.31 3.09 -1.11
CA GLN A 604 -15.80 4.27 -1.82
C GLN A 604 -15.14 4.44 -3.20
N ILE A 605 -13.88 4.03 -3.34
CA ILE A 605 -13.15 4.07 -4.60
C ILE A 605 -13.81 3.13 -5.62
N LEU A 606 -14.19 1.92 -5.20
CA LEU A 606 -14.76 0.91 -6.09
C LEU A 606 -16.13 1.31 -6.66
N THR A 607 -16.88 2.20 -5.98
CA THR A 607 -18.23 2.61 -6.38
C THR A 607 -18.31 4.02 -6.95
N GLY A 608 -17.26 4.83 -6.85
CA GLY A 608 -17.27 6.24 -7.24
C GLY A 608 -16.62 6.53 -8.60
N ALA A 609 -15.70 7.49 -8.65
CA ALA A 609 -15.09 8.01 -9.88
C ALA A 609 -14.36 6.94 -10.72
N PHE A 610 -13.94 5.84 -10.09
CA PHE A 610 -13.40 4.67 -10.80
C PHE A 610 -14.42 4.07 -11.79
N GLN A 611 -15.69 3.94 -11.37
CA GLN A 611 -16.76 3.45 -12.24
C GLN A 611 -17.08 4.44 -13.35
N ASP A 612 -17.03 5.74 -13.05
CA ASP A 612 -17.21 6.79 -14.07
C ASP A 612 -16.12 6.72 -15.15
N ALA A 613 -14.87 6.44 -14.77
CA ALA A 613 -13.77 6.25 -15.70
C ALA A 613 -13.95 5.03 -16.61
N LEU A 614 -14.41 3.90 -16.05
CA LEU A 614 -14.75 2.71 -16.87
C LEU A 614 -15.91 2.99 -17.83
N LYS A 615 -16.96 3.68 -17.37
CA LYS A 615 -18.08 4.12 -18.23
C LYS A 615 -17.63 5.08 -19.32
N PHE A 616 -16.72 6.00 -19.00
CA PHE A 616 -16.13 6.91 -19.98
C PHE A 616 -15.40 6.14 -21.09
N ILE A 617 -14.59 5.13 -20.72
CA ILE A 617 -13.92 4.25 -21.69
C ILE A 617 -14.97 3.63 -22.62
N ASN A 618 -15.94 2.89 -22.07
CA ASN A 618 -16.95 2.16 -22.85
C ASN A 618 -17.77 3.06 -23.77
N SER A 619 -18.24 4.21 -23.28
CA SER A 619 -19.02 5.16 -24.09
C SER A 619 -18.19 5.81 -25.21
N SER A 620 -16.88 6.00 -24.98
CA SER A 620 -15.97 6.62 -25.93
C SER A 620 -15.52 5.68 -27.05
N LEU A 621 -15.59 4.35 -26.87
CA LEU A 621 -15.25 3.37 -27.92
C LEU A 621 -16.12 3.54 -29.17
N ASN A 622 -17.41 3.82 -28.99
CA ASN A 622 -18.35 4.10 -30.07
C ASN A 622 -17.98 5.35 -30.90
N GLY A 623 -17.17 6.25 -30.32
CA GLY A 623 -16.70 7.49 -30.93
C GLY A 623 -15.56 7.31 -31.94
N LEU A 624 -14.83 6.18 -31.92
CA LEU A 624 -13.65 5.90 -32.76
C LEU A 624 -13.96 5.50 -34.21
N LYS A 625 -15.09 5.93 -34.78
CA LYS A 625 -15.51 5.54 -36.14
C LYS A 625 -14.50 6.03 -37.19
N LYS A 626 -14.16 5.17 -38.17
CA LYS A 626 -13.21 5.43 -39.27
C LYS A 626 -13.50 6.67 -40.15
N LYS A 627 -14.70 7.28 -40.06
CA LYS A 627 -15.11 8.46 -40.85
C LYS A 627 -14.92 9.81 -40.12
N GLN A 628 -14.28 9.84 -38.95
CA GLN A 628 -14.07 11.07 -38.19
C GLN A 628 -12.87 11.87 -38.69
N GLN A 629 -12.86 13.18 -38.45
CA GLN A 629 -11.72 14.04 -38.74
C GLN A 629 -10.48 13.55 -37.97
N LYS A 630 -9.35 13.34 -38.68
CA LYS A 630 -8.12 12.72 -38.15
C LYS A 630 -7.68 13.32 -36.80
N GLN A 631 -7.75 14.64 -36.63
CA GLN A 631 -7.35 15.31 -35.39
C GLN A 631 -8.27 15.00 -34.19
N LYS A 632 -9.57 14.85 -34.42
CA LYS A 632 -10.55 14.47 -33.38
C LYS A 632 -10.36 13.01 -32.97
N GLN A 633 -10.05 12.15 -33.95
CA GLN A 633 -9.73 10.74 -33.71
C GLN A 633 -8.45 10.59 -32.87
N LEU A 634 -7.38 11.31 -33.22
CA LEU A 634 -6.13 11.32 -32.45
C LEU A 634 -6.33 11.82 -31.01
N SER A 635 -7.12 12.87 -30.83
CA SER A 635 -7.48 13.38 -29.50
C SER A 635 -8.22 12.33 -28.66
N MET A 636 -9.17 11.60 -29.27
CA MET A 636 -9.90 10.52 -28.59
C MET A 636 -9.01 9.33 -28.22
N VAL A 637 -8.12 8.91 -29.13
CA VAL A 637 -7.13 7.85 -28.88
C VAL A 637 -6.25 8.21 -27.68
N GLN A 638 -5.76 9.46 -27.61
CA GLN A 638 -4.96 9.93 -26.48
C GLN A 638 -5.78 10.03 -25.19
N SER A 639 -7.04 10.50 -25.26
CA SER A 639 -7.97 10.51 -24.12
C SER A 639 -8.16 9.13 -23.52
N LEU A 640 -8.49 8.13 -24.35
CA LEU A 640 -8.70 6.74 -23.93
C LEU A 640 -7.42 6.13 -23.33
N THR A 641 -6.27 6.38 -23.97
CA THR A 641 -4.97 5.92 -23.47
C THR A 641 -4.67 6.48 -22.08
N ASN A 642 -4.90 7.79 -21.87
CA ASN A 642 -4.64 8.44 -20.59
C ASN A 642 -5.61 7.99 -19.49
N VAL A 643 -6.91 7.85 -19.79
CA VAL A 643 -7.90 7.36 -18.83
C VAL A 643 -7.62 5.90 -18.46
N LYS A 644 -7.35 5.03 -19.45
CA LYS A 644 -6.94 3.63 -19.21
C LYS A 644 -5.70 3.57 -18.33
N LYS A 645 -4.71 4.42 -18.58
CA LYS A 645 -3.49 4.50 -17.76
C LYS A 645 -3.80 4.91 -16.32
N ALA A 646 -4.62 5.94 -16.11
CA ALA A 646 -5.02 6.34 -14.76
C ALA A 646 -5.77 5.23 -14.00
N VAL A 647 -6.72 4.55 -14.66
CA VAL A 647 -7.43 3.39 -14.11
C VAL A 647 -6.45 2.28 -13.71
N THR A 648 -5.49 1.96 -14.56
CA THR A 648 -4.58 0.81 -14.37
C THR A 648 -3.43 1.09 -13.41
N ASP A 649 -2.69 2.18 -13.63
CA ASP A 649 -1.45 2.51 -12.91
C ASP A 649 -1.71 3.21 -11.57
N ASP A 650 -2.77 4.02 -11.46
CA ASP A 650 -3.05 4.74 -10.21
C ASP A 650 -3.96 3.93 -9.28
N VAL A 651 -5.01 3.30 -9.82
CA VAL A 651 -6.03 2.62 -9.00
C VAL A 651 -5.78 1.11 -8.91
N LEU A 652 -5.80 0.39 -10.03
CA LEU A 652 -5.73 -1.08 -10.00
C LEU A 652 -4.41 -1.60 -9.44
N ASP A 653 -3.29 -0.92 -9.70
CA ASP A 653 -1.99 -1.31 -9.15
C ASP A 653 -1.93 -1.19 -7.62
N VAL A 654 -2.42 -0.06 -7.06
CA VAL A 654 -2.43 0.17 -5.61
C VAL A 654 -3.41 -0.76 -4.89
N LEU A 655 -4.59 -0.99 -5.48
CA LEU A 655 -5.55 -1.96 -4.95
C LEU A 655 -5.10 -3.41 -5.17
N GLY A 656 -4.02 -3.66 -5.90
CA GLY A 656 -3.50 -4.99 -6.26
C GLY A 656 -4.45 -5.81 -7.13
N LEU A 657 -5.27 -5.13 -7.93
CA LEU A 657 -6.20 -5.71 -8.91
C LEU A 657 -5.61 -5.75 -10.33
N LYS A 658 -4.44 -5.14 -10.56
CA LYS A 658 -3.70 -5.24 -11.83
C LYS A 658 -3.15 -6.66 -11.99
N SER A 659 -3.62 -7.39 -12.99
CA SER A 659 -3.19 -8.77 -13.26
C SER A 659 -1.83 -8.81 -13.99
N PRO A 660 -0.97 -9.81 -13.72
CA PRO A 660 0.21 -10.09 -14.56
C PRO A 660 -0.15 -10.77 -15.89
N HIS A 661 -1.36 -11.35 -16.00
CA HIS A 661 -1.88 -11.94 -17.24
C HIS A 661 -2.50 -10.86 -18.15
N THR A 662 -2.65 -11.18 -19.42
CA THR A 662 -3.40 -10.32 -20.36
C THR A 662 -4.87 -10.24 -19.97
N TYR A 663 -5.57 -9.19 -20.41
CA TYR A 663 -6.98 -9.02 -20.07
C TYR A 663 -7.86 -10.17 -20.63
N SER A 664 -7.58 -10.62 -21.85
CA SER A 664 -8.22 -11.78 -22.46
C SER A 664 -8.05 -13.06 -21.64
N GLU A 665 -6.85 -13.35 -21.14
CA GLU A 665 -6.60 -14.52 -20.27
C GLU A 665 -7.41 -14.45 -18.97
N VAL A 666 -7.46 -13.28 -18.32
CA VAL A 666 -8.27 -13.09 -17.10
C VAL A 666 -9.76 -13.30 -17.39
N LEU A 667 -10.27 -12.76 -18.50
CA LEU A 667 -11.66 -12.95 -18.93
C LEU A 667 -11.96 -14.44 -19.17
N GLN A 668 -11.04 -15.17 -19.81
CA GLN A 668 -11.21 -16.60 -20.02
C GLN A 668 -11.21 -17.38 -18.71
N GLN A 669 -10.31 -17.06 -17.77
CA GLN A 669 -10.27 -17.70 -16.44
C GLN A 669 -11.58 -17.45 -15.66
N LEU A 670 -12.14 -16.23 -15.74
CA LEU A 670 -13.45 -15.91 -15.13
C LEU A 670 -14.60 -16.70 -15.77
N LYS A 671 -14.59 -16.84 -17.10
CA LYS A 671 -15.55 -17.65 -17.86
C LYS A 671 -15.48 -19.13 -17.46
N VAL A 672 -14.28 -19.70 -17.36
CA VAL A 672 -14.08 -21.08 -16.89
C VAL A 672 -14.67 -21.26 -15.49
N LYS A 673 -14.36 -20.35 -14.55
CA LYS A 673 -14.91 -20.40 -13.18
C LYS A 673 -16.44 -20.29 -13.18
N ALA A 674 -17.03 -19.49 -14.06
CA ALA A 674 -18.48 -19.38 -14.20
C ALA A 674 -19.13 -20.67 -14.75
N LEU A 675 -18.49 -21.31 -15.73
CA LEU A 675 -18.93 -22.60 -16.30
C LEU A 675 -18.86 -23.74 -15.28
N GLU A 676 -17.76 -23.84 -14.51
CA GLU A 676 -17.63 -24.80 -13.39
C GLU A 676 -18.76 -24.62 -12.39
N ARG A 677 -19.05 -23.36 -12.03
CA ARG A 677 -20.14 -22.97 -11.13
C ARG A 677 -21.54 -23.29 -11.67
N ALA A 678 -21.72 -23.24 -13.00
CA ALA A 678 -22.96 -23.55 -13.71
C ALA A 678 -23.15 -25.06 -13.95
N GLY A 679 -22.09 -25.87 -13.75
CA GLY A 679 -22.07 -27.29 -14.13
C GLY A 679 -22.21 -27.49 -15.64
N MET A 680 -21.61 -26.59 -16.44
CA MET A 680 -21.71 -26.58 -17.90
C MET A 680 -20.33 -26.54 -18.53
N VAL A 681 -20.19 -27.04 -19.75
CA VAL A 681 -19.05 -26.74 -20.63
C VAL A 681 -19.43 -25.67 -21.65
N GLU A 682 -18.43 -25.03 -22.26
CA GLU A 682 -18.68 -23.94 -23.22
C GLU A 682 -19.58 -24.37 -24.39
N ASN A 683 -19.45 -25.61 -24.86
CA ASN A 683 -20.32 -26.17 -25.91
C ASN A 683 -21.80 -26.23 -25.51
N ASP A 684 -22.13 -26.42 -24.22
CA ASP A 684 -23.52 -26.42 -23.77
C ASP A 684 -24.14 -25.03 -23.91
N VAL A 685 -23.36 -23.99 -23.61
CA VAL A 685 -23.78 -22.59 -23.75
C VAL A 685 -23.96 -22.24 -25.23
N LEU A 686 -23.01 -22.63 -26.08
CA LEU A 686 -23.10 -22.41 -27.53
C LEU A 686 -24.32 -23.12 -28.14
N LYS A 687 -24.63 -24.34 -27.70
CA LYS A 687 -25.85 -25.05 -28.10
C LYS A 687 -27.11 -24.28 -27.69
N LYS A 688 -27.16 -23.75 -26.46
CA LYS A 688 -28.28 -22.93 -25.98
C LYS A 688 -28.42 -21.62 -26.76
N ILE A 689 -27.31 -21.01 -27.18
CA ILE A 689 -27.33 -19.82 -28.04
C ILE A 689 -27.95 -20.15 -29.40
N GLU A 690 -27.61 -21.29 -30.00
CA GLU A 690 -28.18 -21.71 -31.29
C GLU A 690 -29.66 -22.08 -31.15
N GLU A 691 -30.06 -22.81 -30.10
CA GLU A 691 -31.47 -23.08 -29.78
C GLU A 691 -32.27 -21.77 -29.64
N ARG A 692 -31.71 -20.77 -28.96
CA ARG A 692 -32.33 -19.44 -28.83
C ARG A 692 -32.44 -18.73 -30.17
N LYS A 693 -31.42 -18.82 -31.02
CA LYS A 693 -31.42 -18.20 -32.35
C LYS A 693 -32.53 -18.81 -33.22
N GLN A 694 -32.67 -20.14 -33.23
CA GLN A 694 -33.75 -20.84 -33.92
C GLN A 694 -35.13 -20.40 -33.41
N ALA A 695 -35.31 -20.30 -32.09
CA ALA A 695 -36.55 -19.80 -31.49
C ALA A 695 -36.88 -18.37 -31.95
N ARG A 696 -35.88 -17.48 -32.05
CA ARG A 696 -36.08 -16.12 -32.57
C ARG A 696 -36.45 -16.10 -34.06
N GLU A 697 -35.82 -16.96 -34.87
CA GLU A 697 -36.12 -17.10 -36.30
C GLU A 697 -37.55 -17.64 -36.52
N SER A 698 -38.02 -18.56 -35.67
CA SER A 698 -39.39 -19.07 -35.68
C SER A 698 -40.41 -18.16 -34.97
N LYS A 699 -39.98 -16.99 -34.47
CA LYS A 699 -40.78 -16.04 -33.67
C LYS A 699 -41.36 -16.62 -32.36
N ASP A 700 -40.75 -17.69 -31.84
CA ASP A 700 -41.02 -18.21 -30.51
C ASP A 700 -40.22 -17.43 -29.45
N PHE A 701 -40.73 -16.25 -29.11
CA PHE A 701 -40.09 -15.38 -28.12
C PHE A 701 -40.13 -15.97 -26.71
N ALA A 702 -41.15 -16.76 -26.38
CA ALA A 702 -41.28 -17.40 -25.07
C ALA A 702 -40.13 -18.39 -24.82
N MET A 703 -39.83 -19.26 -25.79
CA MET A 703 -38.70 -20.18 -25.69
C MET A 703 -37.35 -19.44 -25.66
N SER A 704 -37.19 -18.38 -26.47
CA SER A 704 -36.00 -17.53 -26.44
C SER A 704 -35.75 -16.92 -25.05
N ASP A 705 -36.80 -16.42 -24.40
CA ASP A 705 -36.71 -15.79 -23.08
C ASP A 705 -36.50 -16.83 -21.97
N GLN A 706 -37.11 -18.01 -22.09
CA GLN A 706 -36.86 -19.14 -21.17
C GLN A 706 -35.39 -19.56 -21.20
N ILE A 707 -34.80 -19.74 -22.39
CA ILE A 707 -33.37 -20.08 -22.50
C ILE A 707 -32.50 -19.00 -21.84
N ARG A 708 -32.84 -17.72 -22.03
CA ARG A 708 -32.09 -16.63 -21.39
C ARG A 708 -32.20 -16.68 -19.88
N ALA A 709 -33.41 -16.86 -19.33
CA ALA A 709 -33.64 -16.96 -17.89
C ALA A 709 -32.93 -18.16 -17.26
N ASP A 710 -32.95 -19.32 -17.92
CA ASP A 710 -32.30 -20.53 -17.43
C ASP A 710 -30.77 -20.38 -17.37
N LEU A 711 -30.17 -19.72 -18.36
CA LEU A 711 -28.74 -19.40 -18.34
C LEU A 711 -28.40 -18.36 -17.27
N THR A 712 -29.22 -17.31 -17.12
CA THR A 712 -29.02 -16.28 -16.08
C THR A 712 -29.09 -16.89 -14.67
N ARG A 713 -30.03 -17.81 -14.42
CA ARG A 713 -30.13 -18.55 -13.14
C ARG A 713 -28.86 -19.36 -12.83
N LYS A 714 -28.14 -19.78 -13.87
CA LYS A 714 -26.84 -20.46 -13.75
C LYS A 714 -25.64 -19.50 -13.71
N GLY A 715 -25.87 -18.19 -13.76
CA GLY A 715 -24.82 -17.16 -13.73
C GLY A 715 -24.19 -16.87 -15.10
N ILE A 716 -24.94 -17.11 -16.18
CA ILE A 716 -24.52 -16.89 -17.57
C ILE A 716 -25.49 -15.92 -18.24
N ALA A 717 -25.02 -14.71 -18.57
CA ALA A 717 -25.80 -13.72 -19.29
C ALA A 717 -25.47 -13.76 -20.80
N LEU A 718 -26.50 -13.70 -21.64
CA LEU A 718 -26.39 -13.56 -23.09
C LEU A 718 -26.45 -12.09 -23.52
N MET A 719 -25.64 -11.71 -24.49
CA MET A 719 -25.59 -10.37 -25.07
C MET A 719 -25.59 -10.46 -26.60
N ASP A 720 -26.54 -9.79 -27.24
CA ASP A 720 -26.60 -9.69 -28.70
C ASP A 720 -25.73 -8.50 -29.17
N VAL A 721 -24.62 -8.79 -29.87
CA VAL A 721 -23.67 -7.79 -30.39
C VAL A 721 -23.65 -7.89 -31.92
N GLY A 722 -24.30 -6.93 -32.58
CA GLY A 722 -24.44 -6.95 -34.03
C GLY A 722 -25.30 -8.12 -34.49
N LYS A 723 -24.69 -9.10 -35.17
CA LYS A 723 -25.35 -10.34 -35.64
C LYS A 723 -25.04 -11.57 -34.80
N GLU A 724 -24.16 -11.43 -33.81
CA GLU A 724 -23.69 -12.54 -32.98
C GLU A 724 -24.27 -12.42 -31.57
N THR A 725 -24.53 -13.56 -30.93
CA THR A 725 -24.84 -13.63 -29.51
C THR A 725 -23.60 -14.13 -28.78
N ILE A 726 -23.06 -13.30 -27.89
CA ILE A 726 -21.96 -13.67 -27.00
C ILE A 726 -22.50 -13.91 -25.58
N TRP A 727 -21.68 -14.49 -24.71
CA TRP A 727 -22.03 -14.72 -23.32
C TRP A 727 -20.95 -14.18 -22.37
N ARG A 728 -21.39 -13.82 -21.16
CA ARG A 728 -20.52 -13.44 -20.04
C ARG A 728 -21.02 -14.01 -18.72
N PRO A 729 -20.16 -14.15 -17.70
CA PRO A 729 -20.58 -14.39 -16.33
C PRO A 729 -21.52 -13.28 -15.84
N CYS A 730 -22.47 -13.63 -14.98
CA CYS A 730 -23.30 -12.68 -14.23
C CYS A 730 -23.58 -13.20 -12.81
N VAL A 731 -24.20 -12.35 -11.99
CA VAL A 731 -24.76 -12.77 -10.69
C VAL A 731 -25.93 -13.73 -10.94
N ARG A 732 -26.04 -14.81 -10.15
CA ARG A 732 -27.18 -15.72 -10.26
C ARG A 732 -28.42 -15.07 -9.70
N GLU A 733 -29.52 -15.24 -10.41
CA GLU A 733 -30.85 -14.97 -9.85
C GLU A 733 -31.27 -16.19 -9.03
N GLU A 734 -31.51 -15.99 -7.73
CA GLU A 734 -32.18 -17.02 -6.92
C GLU A 734 -33.63 -17.17 -7.41
N PRO A 735 -34.22 -18.38 -7.35
CA PRO A 735 -35.64 -18.52 -7.57
C PRO A 735 -36.38 -17.58 -6.61
N ILE A 736 -37.31 -16.78 -7.12
CA ILE A 736 -38.33 -16.19 -6.25
C ILE A 736 -39.10 -17.40 -5.71
N GLU A 737 -38.83 -17.79 -4.46
CA GLU A 737 -39.77 -18.63 -3.74
C GLU A 737 -41.05 -17.80 -3.62
N GLU A 738 -42.09 -18.21 -4.35
CA GLU A 738 -43.44 -17.72 -4.09
C GLU A 738 -43.78 -18.13 -2.66
N GLU A 739 -43.60 -17.21 -1.70
CA GLU A 739 -44.27 -17.26 -0.40
C GLU A 739 -45.78 -17.18 -0.64
N GLN A 740 -46.39 -18.33 -0.95
CA GLN A 740 -47.81 -18.58 -0.81
C GLN A 740 -48.06 -20.09 -0.85
N LYS A 741 -48.08 -20.70 0.34
CA LYS A 741 -48.97 -21.82 0.66
C LYS A 741 -49.31 -21.81 2.15
N GLU A 742 -50.50 -21.24 2.40
CA GLU A 742 -51.46 -21.59 3.44
C GLU A 742 -50.99 -21.47 4.91
N LEU A 743 -51.28 -20.29 5.49
CA LEU A 743 -51.61 -20.21 6.92
C LEU A 743 -52.88 -21.02 7.18
N PRO A 744 -52.93 -21.87 8.22
CA PRO A 744 -54.18 -22.47 8.66
C PRO A 744 -55.13 -21.38 9.14
N THR A 745 -56.32 -21.38 8.57
CA THR A 745 -57.48 -20.57 8.97
C THR A 745 -57.76 -20.71 10.46
N GLU A 746 -57.92 -19.58 11.13
CA GLU A 746 -58.49 -19.49 12.48
C GLU A 746 -59.92 -20.06 12.47
N GLU A 747 -60.16 -21.10 13.27
CA GLU A 747 -61.47 -21.34 13.84
C GLU A 747 -61.34 -21.56 15.36
N GLU A 748 -62.16 -20.77 16.06
CA GLU A 748 -62.62 -20.91 17.43
C GLU A 748 -61.68 -20.56 18.59
N HIS A 749 -61.75 -19.28 19.03
CA HIS A 749 -62.03 -19.01 20.44
C HIS A 749 -62.96 -17.82 20.62
N LYS A 750 -64.20 -18.13 21.04
CA LYS A 750 -65.21 -17.20 21.55
C LYS A 750 -64.74 -16.54 22.85
N VAL A 751 -65.15 -15.28 23.01
CA VAL A 751 -64.85 -14.40 24.15
C VAL A 751 -65.86 -14.58 25.30
N LEU A 752 -65.36 -14.37 26.53
CA LEU A 752 -65.98 -13.84 27.78
C LEU A 752 -66.13 -14.83 28.96
N PRO A 753 -66.13 -14.38 30.25
CA PRO A 753 -65.63 -13.12 30.84
C PRO A 753 -64.85 -13.28 32.19
N VAL A 754 -64.36 -12.13 32.67
CA VAL A 754 -63.72 -11.87 33.98
C VAL A 754 -64.67 -12.09 35.17
N GLU A 755 -64.24 -12.87 36.17
CA GLU A 755 -64.47 -12.63 37.62
C GLU A 755 -63.83 -13.76 38.46
N GLN A 756 -62.83 -13.43 39.29
CA GLN A 756 -62.86 -13.62 40.74
C GLN A 756 -61.51 -13.16 41.36
N ARG A 757 -61.67 -12.47 42.49
CA ARG A 757 -60.69 -11.66 43.22
C ARG A 757 -59.89 -12.48 44.23
N GLU A 758 -58.76 -11.88 44.63
CA GLU A 758 -58.13 -11.92 45.96
C GLU A 758 -57.42 -13.22 46.38
N GLU A 759 -56.08 -13.18 46.52
CA GLU A 759 -55.45 -13.04 47.85
C GLU A 759 -53.91 -12.84 47.78
N GLN A 760 -53.49 -11.76 48.46
CA GLN A 760 -52.28 -11.63 49.30
C GLN A 760 -50.86 -11.63 48.70
N LYS A 761 -50.34 -10.40 48.61
CA LYS A 761 -48.96 -9.96 48.91
C LYS A 761 -48.29 -10.75 50.05
N GLN A 762 -47.00 -11.08 49.93
CA GLN A 762 -45.84 -10.44 50.61
C GLN A 762 -44.58 -11.34 50.61
N LEU A 763 -43.46 -10.76 50.15
CA LEU A 763 -42.07 -11.08 50.52
C LEU A 763 -41.87 -10.86 52.05
N PRO A 764 -40.87 -11.47 52.76
CA PRO A 764 -39.47 -11.05 52.57
C PRO A 764 -38.30 -12.01 52.97
N SER A 765 -37.11 -11.59 52.53
CA SER A 765 -35.71 -11.66 53.05
C SER A 765 -35.23 -12.62 54.16
N GLU A 766 -34.01 -13.14 53.91
CA GLU A 766 -32.82 -13.32 54.81
C GLU A 766 -32.95 -14.00 56.20
N GLU A 767 -32.26 -15.13 56.44
CA GLU A 767 -30.94 -15.25 57.12
C GLU A 767 -30.64 -16.69 57.66
N GLU A 768 -29.34 -17.04 57.62
CA GLU A 768 -28.55 -17.93 58.51
C GLU A 768 -28.65 -19.49 58.57
N HIS A 769 -27.49 -20.09 58.23
CA HIS A 769 -26.74 -21.19 58.88
C HIS A 769 -27.34 -22.59 59.14
N LYS A 770 -26.76 -23.62 58.48
CA LYS A 770 -25.84 -24.60 59.14
C LYS A 770 -25.30 -25.68 58.18
N ALA A 771 -24.02 -25.99 58.38
CA ALA A 771 -23.21 -26.98 57.67
C ALA A 771 -23.53 -28.44 58.07
N LEU A 772 -23.39 -29.37 57.12
CA LEU A 772 -23.16 -30.81 57.35
C LEU A 772 -22.21 -31.39 56.27
N PRO A 773 -21.43 -32.44 56.59
CA PRO A 773 -20.12 -32.70 55.98
C PRO A 773 -20.14 -33.73 54.83
N VAL A 774 -19.23 -33.58 53.87
CA VAL A 774 -18.96 -34.58 52.82
C VAL A 774 -17.79 -35.46 53.25
N LYS A 775 -18.06 -36.77 53.35
CA LYS A 775 -17.09 -37.83 53.65
C LYS A 775 -16.12 -38.07 52.49
N ALA A 776 -14.84 -38.17 52.85
CA ALA A 776 -13.75 -38.65 52.02
C ALA A 776 -13.89 -40.14 51.65
N ARG A 777 -13.41 -40.50 50.44
CA ARG A 777 -13.11 -41.88 50.04
C ARG A 777 -11.60 -41.99 49.82
N GLU A 778 -10.98 -42.91 50.53
CA GLU A 778 -9.60 -43.38 50.38
C GLU A 778 -9.56 -44.77 49.71
N PRO A 779 -8.38 -45.24 49.24
CA PRO A 779 -8.21 -46.10 48.06
C PRO A 779 -8.05 -47.60 48.39
N PRO A 780 -7.98 -48.51 47.39
CA PRO A 780 -7.62 -49.90 47.62
C PRO A 780 -6.14 -50.19 47.32
N ALA A 781 -5.46 -50.79 48.29
CA ALA A 781 -4.30 -51.69 48.16
C ALA A 781 -4.76 -53.02 48.77
N SER A 782 -4.33 -54.24 48.40
CA SER A 782 -3.17 -54.74 47.67
C SER A 782 -3.42 -56.23 47.38
N THR A 783 -2.85 -56.75 46.28
CA THR A 783 -2.13 -58.03 46.27
C THR A 783 -1.09 -58.00 45.17
#